data_AF-A0A8I2YQ82-F1
#
_entry.id   AF-A0A8I2YQ82-F1
#
_cell.length_a   1.000
_cell.length_b   1.000
_cell.length_c   1.000
_cell.angle_alpha   90.00
_cell.angle_beta   90.00
_cell.angle_gamma   90.00
#
_symmetry.space_group_name_H-M   'P 1'
#
loop_
_entity.id
_entity.type
_entity.pdbx_description
1 polymer ?
#
loop_
_entity_poly.entity_id
_entity_poly.type
_entity_poly.pdbx_seq_one_letter_code
_entity_poly.pdbx_strand_id
1 'polypeptide(L)'
;MASTVKRVGKKIVAYPDDSVPIISTTTYLRGQVKDPRRGIIDYISSLFPIVGWIARYNFGWMTGDLIAGLTVGIVLVPQGMSYAQLATLPSQYGLYSSFVGGLVYCFFGTSKDVSVGPVAVMSLTTAQIIAFVDAQYPGMWSSPEIATTLALCCGFIVLAVGLLRIGWLVEFIPAPAVSGFMTGSAINIATSQLPGLFGLSSVNSRASVYKVIISTLQSLPKTRLDAVWGLVGLAALYAIRISCAKLQHRFPRYSRVFFFTMVARNAIVILILSIAAWLYCRNRKTASGYPIKILQNVPRGFQNVGMVQFDPKLVGAFASQLPVATIILLLEHIAIAKSFGRVNNYKINPNQELISIGITNTVGSIFHAYPATGSFSRSALQSKSGVRTPAGGVAASVVVIVALYGLTPAFYWIPIASLSAVIIHAVIDLVASPAQVYSYWRVAPLEFFIWLAAVFVTVFTTTENGIYTSIAASLVLLLLRVAHPRGHFLGKVTLTDPRNSRESREVFLPLDTDGVTNPAVKVEPLESGVVIYRFEESYLYPNCSIINSTIVDYVKENMRRGIDVSTIRLQDRPWNDPGPANGGAEAAQAANLAKPKLRAIILDFSGVSHLDTTAVQALIDTRTEIARWVDAPVEFHFATLLSPWIQRALIAGGFGTGSPNAVLSEVASIVTYGDGHRDAWKDQSKTPQTDIEAHDTSQPYLLREREGSESSPLLPEATPFFHFDLVAAMRASSKIKHRKGMEDAKKSKIYGKAARELVSAAKAGGSTNPEENTLLAVVIRRARDAGVPKENIENALGRAERAKGHGQAMLFEAIYDGTTGILVECRSDNVHRTVKQVKDLLASYRYASYSSKTCVGPLILRSRARPAPVKFMFQQRGYVKVCVGDDMEVLLDQVMNVCSIDFAAWNEGSSGQRGVEVSRHRRVPLDVFIHDTFQLVCPPDDLRRVMKVIVDFASTSPLCEALASEVNWAPLEPQEAGVDTEEMNRLESLIEALEENVDVERVYTTLEPNHLIADIS
;
A
#
# COMPACT_ATOMS: atom_id res chain seq x y z
N MET A 1 -16.31 17.82 -29.09
CA MET A 1 -15.16 16.95 -29.43
C MET A 1 -14.49 16.35 -28.20
N ALA A 2 -14.00 17.13 -27.23
CA ALA A 2 -13.31 16.59 -26.05
C ALA A 2 -14.19 15.63 -25.20
N SER A 3 -15.48 15.94 -25.02
CA SER A 3 -16.43 15.06 -24.31
C SER A 3 -16.70 13.74 -25.04
N THR A 4 -16.78 13.78 -26.37
CA THR A 4 -16.98 12.60 -27.22
C THR A 4 -15.75 11.70 -27.23
N VAL A 5 -14.54 12.28 -27.33
CA VAL A 5 -13.27 11.53 -27.23
C VAL A 5 -13.10 10.95 -25.83
N LYS A 6 -13.44 11.70 -24.77
CA LYS A 6 -13.45 11.20 -23.39
C LYS A 6 -14.40 10.01 -23.23
N ARG A 7 -15.62 10.09 -23.80
CA ARG A 7 -16.61 9.00 -23.75
C ARG A 7 -16.19 7.76 -24.55
N VAL A 8 -15.59 7.94 -25.73
CA VAL A 8 -15.07 6.82 -26.54
C VAL A 8 -13.87 6.17 -25.85
N GLY A 9 -12.93 6.96 -25.33
CA GLY A 9 -11.80 6.44 -24.53
C GLY A 9 -12.25 5.68 -23.29
N LYS A 10 -13.25 6.19 -22.57
CA LYS A 10 -13.85 5.50 -21.41
C LYS A 10 -14.49 4.16 -21.78
N LYS A 11 -15.16 4.08 -22.93
CA LYS A 11 -15.76 2.85 -23.43
C LYS A 11 -14.72 1.81 -23.85
N ILE A 12 -13.57 2.25 -24.36
CA ILE A 12 -12.44 1.37 -24.71
C ILE A 12 -11.79 0.78 -23.44
N VAL A 13 -11.76 1.53 -22.34
CA VAL A 13 -11.10 1.13 -21.09
C VAL A 13 -12.08 0.49 -20.08
N ALA A 14 -13.34 0.24 -20.48
CA ALA A 14 -14.39 -0.31 -19.60
C ALA A 14 -14.51 0.43 -18.26
N TYR A 15 -14.38 1.76 -18.29
CA TYR A 15 -14.30 2.61 -17.11
C TYR A 15 -15.64 2.65 -16.36
N PRO A 16 -15.69 2.32 -15.05
CA PRO A 16 -16.90 2.43 -14.26
C PRO A 16 -17.20 3.87 -13.95
N ASP A 17 -18.47 4.12 -13.77
CA ASP A 17 -18.98 5.40 -14.19
C ASP A 17 -19.68 5.95 -12.88
N ASP A 18 -20.56 5.24 -12.15
CA ASP A 18 -20.88 5.65 -10.75
C ASP A 18 -19.75 5.30 -9.77
N SER A 19 -19.12 6.31 -9.17
CA SER A 19 -18.00 6.11 -8.24
C SER A 19 -18.15 6.83 -6.92
N VAL A 20 -17.66 6.17 -5.88
CA VAL A 20 -17.38 6.80 -4.59
C VAL A 20 -16.38 7.96 -4.80
N PRO A 21 -16.59 9.14 -4.19
CA PRO A 21 -15.62 10.23 -4.26
C PRO A 21 -14.26 9.76 -3.72
N ILE A 22 -13.25 9.75 -4.60
CA ILE A 22 -11.87 9.33 -4.30
C ILE A 22 -10.88 10.45 -4.65
N ILE A 23 -9.66 10.37 -4.12
CA ILE A 23 -8.61 11.34 -4.43
C ILE A 23 -8.17 11.20 -5.89
N SER A 24 -8.30 12.29 -6.65
CA SER A 24 -7.82 12.37 -8.03
C SER A 24 -6.29 12.40 -8.07
N THR A 25 -5.72 11.87 -9.17
CA THR A 25 -4.26 11.86 -9.37
C THR A 25 -3.69 13.28 -9.39
N THR A 26 -4.43 14.23 -9.97
CA THR A 26 -4.09 15.65 -10.02
C THR A 26 -4.07 16.28 -8.62
N THR A 27 -5.05 15.98 -7.77
CA THR A 27 -5.09 16.47 -6.38
C THR A 27 -3.98 15.86 -5.54
N TYR A 28 -3.67 14.57 -5.71
CA TYR A 28 -2.53 13.93 -5.06
C TYR A 28 -1.20 14.59 -5.44
N LEU A 29 -0.95 14.81 -6.74
CA LEU A 29 0.26 15.46 -7.22
C LEU A 29 0.35 16.94 -6.80
N ARG A 30 -0.78 17.68 -6.80
CA ARG A 30 -0.85 19.06 -6.32
C ARG A 30 -0.58 19.15 -4.82
N GLY A 31 -0.99 18.15 -4.04
CA GLY A 31 -0.67 18.04 -2.61
C GLY A 31 0.84 17.90 -2.35
N GLN A 32 1.57 17.29 -3.28
CA GLN A 32 3.03 17.13 -3.17
C GLN A 32 3.84 18.33 -3.65
N VAL A 33 3.34 19.11 -4.64
CA VAL A 33 4.05 20.25 -5.21
C VAL A 33 3.32 21.56 -4.86
N LYS A 34 3.63 22.13 -3.68
CA LYS A 34 2.94 23.34 -3.18
C LYS A 34 3.44 24.65 -3.80
N ASP A 35 4.71 24.74 -4.24
CA ASP A 35 5.26 25.91 -4.97
C ASP A 35 6.58 25.56 -5.73
N PRO A 36 6.59 25.52 -7.07
CA PRO A 36 7.77 25.15 -7.84
C PRO A 36 8.88 26.22 -7.80
N ARG A 37 8.53 27.51 -7.68
CA ARG A 37 9.53 28.60 -7.66
C ARG A 37 10.30 28.57 -6.36
N ARG A 38 9.59 28.47 -5.24
CA ARG A 38 10.21 28.31 -3.92
C ARG A 38 11.02 27.03 -3.85
N GLY A 39 10.53 25.93 -4.44
CA GLY A 39 11.28 24.68 -4.56
C GLY A 39 12.63 24.83 -5.28
N ILE A 40 12.71 25.61 -6.36
CA ILE A 40 13.96 25.90 -7.08
C ILE A 40 14.91 26.76 -6.22
N ILE A 41 14.40 27.80 -5.57
CA ILE A 41 15.20 28.68 -4.71
C ILE A 41 15.76 27.88 -3.52
N ASP A 42 14.93 27.06 -2.88
CA ASP A 42 15.32 26.18 -1.78
C ASP A 42 16.34 25.13 -2.26
N TYR A 43 16.19 24.62 -3.48
CA TYR A 43 17.17 23.71 -4.09
C TYR A 43 18.53 24.37 -4.26
N ILE A 44 18.60 25.52 -4.94
CA ILE A 44 19.86 26.23 -5.20
C ILE A 44 20.52 26.64 -3.88
N SER A 45 19.73 27.14 -2.92
CA SER A 45 20.23 27.50 -1.59
C SER A 45 20.76 26.28 -0.83
N SER A 46 20.15 25.10 -1.01
CA SER A 46 20.60 23.86 -0.38
C SER A 46 21.95 23.35 -0.92
N LEU A 47 22.35 23.74 -2.14
CA LEU A 47 23.64 23.34 -2.73
C LEU A 47 24.85 23.94 -2.02
N PHE A 48 24.69 25.07 -1.34
CA PHE A 48 25.77 25.78 -0.65
C PHE A 48 25.49 25.92 0.85
N PRO A 49 25.66 24.84 1.65
CA PRO A 49 25.46 24.88 3.11
C PRO A 49 26.27 25.95 3.82
N ILE A 50 27.42 26.37 3.27
CA ILE A 50 28.27 27.44 3.79
C ILE A 50 27.50 28.74 4.05
N VAL A 51 26.53 29.10 3.21
CA VAL A 51 25.74 30.32 3.34
C VAL A 51 24.95 30.33 4.67
N GLY A 52 24.51 29.17 5.14
CA GLY A 52 23.70 29.05 6.35
C GLY A 52 24.47 29.29 7.65
N TRP A 53 25.76 28.94 7.71
CA TRP A 53 26.56 29.02 8.94
C TRP A 53 27.62 30.12 8.93
N ILE A 54 28.10 30.56 7.76
CA ILE A 54 29.19 31.55 7.67
C ILE A 54 28.80 32.90 8.29
N ALA A 55 27.55 33.33 8.14
CA ALA A 55 27.04 34.57 8.72
C ALA A 55 26.93 34.52 10.26
N ARG A 56 26.96 33.33 10.86
CA ARG A 56 26.91 33.10 12.32
C ARG A 56 28.28 32.72 12.90
N TYR A 57 29.32 32.76 12.08
CA TYR A 57 30.67 32.37 12.47
C TYR A 57 31.25 33.33 13.50
N ASN A 58 31.82 32.79 14.58
CA ASN A 58 32.35 33.59 15.70
C ASN A 58 33.78 33.17 16.07
N PHE A 59 34.45 34.01 16.86
CA PHE A 59 35.85 33.77 17.27
C PHE A 59 36.03 32.48 18.10
N GLY A 60 35.01 32.09 18.88
CA GLY A 60 35.01 30.81 19.60
C GLY A 60 35.03 29.61 18.66
N TRP A 61 34.29 29.67 17.55
CA TRP A 61 34.34 28.63 16.51
C TRP A 61 35.67 28.62 15.78
N MET A 62 36.21 29.80 15.45
CA MET A 62 37.51 29.94 14.82
C MET A 62 38.64 29.28 15.62
N THR A 63 38.69 29.49 16.93
CA THR A 63 39.71 28.86 17.78
C THR A 63 39.57 27.33 17.83
N GLY A 64 38.35 26.81 17.91
CA GLY A 64 38.09 25.37 17.86
C GLY A 64 38.47 24.75 16.51
N ASP A 65 38.11 25.40 15.41
CA ASP A 65 38.42 24.95 14.05
C ASP A 65 39.91 25.04 13.75
N LEU A 66 40.62 26.06 14.25
CA LEU A 66 42.06 26.20 14.09
C LEU A 66 42.82 25.11 14.87
N ILE A 67 42.44 24.84 16.12
CA ILE A 67 43.06 23.78 16.92
C ILE A 67 42.81 22.42 16.25
N ALA A 68 41.57 22.13 15.87
CA ALA A 68 41.22 20.87 15.22
C ALA A 68 41.91 20.73 13.85
N GLY A 69 41.93 21.78 13.04
CA GLY A 69 42.54 21.79 11.72
C GLY A 69 44.07 21.65 11.76
N LEU A 70 44.74 22.35 12.69
CA LEU A 70 46.19 22.18 12.90
C LEU A 70 46.52 20.73 13.32
N THR A 71 45.72 20.20 14.23
CA THR A 71 45.86 18.87 14.78
C THR A 71 45.70 17.79 13.69
N VAL A 72 44.66 17.91 12.86
CA VAL A 72 44.42 17.00 11.73
C VAL A 72 45.47 17.19 10.65
N GLY A 73 45.85 18.43 10.32
CA GLY A 73 46.85 18.75 9.30
C GLY A 73 48.21 18.09 9.57
N ILE A 74 48.67 18.13 10.83
CA ILE A 74 49.93 17.48 11.27
C ILE A 74 49.90 15.97 11.04
N VAL A 75 48.74 15.33 11.23
CA VAL A 75 48.56 13.88 11.00
C VAL A 75 48.39 13.55 9.52
N LEU A 76 47.75 14.45 8.79
CA LEU A 76 47.33 14.25 7.40
C LEU A 76 48.50 14.36 6.42
N VAL A 77 49.52 15.18 6.69
CA VAL A 77 50.74 15.27 5.86
C VAL A 77 51.46 13.92 5.70
N PRO A 78 51.91 13.25 6.77
CA PRO A 78 52.58 11.96 6.64
C PRO A 78 51.66 10.84 6.14
N GLN A 79 50.38 10.86 6.56
CA GLN A 79 49.41 9.86 6.11
C GLN A 79 49.14 9.98 4.61
N GLY A 80 48.93 11.18 4.09
CA GLY A 80 48.70 11.42 2.67
C GLY A 80 49.87 10.92 1.81
N MET A 81 51.11 11.21 2.22
CA MET A 81 52.30 10.68 1.53
C MET A 81 52.36 9.15 1.54
N SER A 82 52.03 8.52 2.67
CA SER A 82 52.01 7.06 2.81
C SER A 82 50.92 6.40 1.94
N TYR A 83 49.75 7.04 1.82
CA TYR A 83 48.65 6.54 1.01
C TYR A 83 48.91 6.72 -0.49
N ALA A 84 49.60 7.78 -0.91
CA ALA A 84 50.05 7.90 -2.29
C ALA A 84 51.01 6.76 -2.67
N GLN A 85 51.92 6.36 -1.78
CA GLN A 85 52.78 5.19 -2.01
C GLN A 85 51.97 3.89 -2.10
N LEU A 86 50.93 3.75 -1.27
CA LEU A 86 50.00 2.62 -1.36
C LEU A 86 49.27 2.59 -2.71
N ALA A 87 48.92 3.76 -3.26
CA ALA A 87 48.38 3.93 -4.61
C ALA A 87 49.41 3.77 -5.73
N THR A 88 50.67 3.45 -5.43
CA THR A 88 51.79 3.41 -6.39
C THR A 88 52.06 4.75 -7.09
N LEU A 89 51.75 5.85 -6.42
CA LEU A 89 51.96 7.21 -6.88
C LEU A 89 53.13 7.87 -6.12
N PRO A 90 53.80 8.85 -6.76
CA PRO A 90 54.71 9.74 -6.05
C PRO A 90 54.01 10.44 -4.86
N SER A 91 54.72 10.60 -3.75
CA SER A 91 54.11 11.03 -2.48
C SER A 91 53.47 12.41 -2.49
N GLN A 92 53.88 13.31 -3.40
CA GLN A 92 53.27 14.63 -3.54
C GLN A 92 51.79 14.57 -3.93
N TYR A 93 51.36 13.56 -4.70
CA TYR A 93 49.95 13.42 -5.10
C TYR A 93 49.03 13.19 -3.89
N GLY A 94 49.55 12.59 -2.82
CA GLY A 94 48.84 12.49 -1.55
C GLY A 94 48.65 13.84 -0.86
N LEU A 95 49.63 14.75 -0.99
CA LEU A 95 49.53 16.11 -0.46
C LEU A 95 48.57 16.97 -1.31
N TYR A 96 48.52 16.75 -2.63
CA TYR A 96 47.55 17.41 -3.51
C TYR A 96 46.10 17.01 -3.16
N SER A 97 45.81 15.70 -3.09
CA SER A 97 44.48 15.20 -2.69
C SER A 97 44.06 15.65 -1.30
N SER A 98 45.04 15.73 -0.39
CA SER A 98 44.86 16.22 0.97
C SER A 98 44.46 17.70 1.04
N PHE A 99 45.13 18.54 0.26
CA PHE A 99 44.83 19.96 0.18
C PHE A 99 43.44 20.23 -0.39
N VAL A 100 43.13 19.62 -1.54
CA VAL A 100 41.84 19.81 -2.23
C VAL A 100 40.70 19.31 -1.35
N GLY A 101 40.85 18.12 -0.75
CA GLY A 101 39.84 17.53 0.14
C GLY A 101 39.48 18.45 1.30
N GLY A 102 40.48 18.95 2.03
CA GLY A 102 40.24 19.84 3.17
C GLY A 102 39.64 21.20 2.77
N LEU A 103 40.00 21.73 1.60
CA LEU A 103 39.58 23.06 1.17
C LEU A 103 38.17 23.05 0.56
N VAL A 104 37.91 22.13 -0.38
CA VAL A 104 36.64 22.10 -1.13
C VAL A 104 35.48 21.66 -0.24
N TYR A 105 35.73 20.74 0.69
CA TYR A 105 34.69 20.20 1.58
C TYR A 105 34.01 21.27 2.43
N CYS A 106 34.72 22.33 2.82
CA CYS A 106 34.19 23.46 3.59
C CYS A 106 32.96 24.12 2.94
N PHE A 107 32.92 24.20 1.61
CA PHE A 107 31.88 24.92 0.88
C PHE A 107 30.58 24.12 0.74
N PHE A 108 30.72 22.80 0.57
CA PHE A 108 29.62 21.92 0.15
C PHE A 108 29.22 20.89 1.20
N GLY A 109 30.07 20.60 2.19
CA GLY A 109 29.83 19.60 3.23
C GLY A 109 28.78 20.04 4.25
N THR A 110 28.05 19.07 4.79
CA THR A 110 27.11 19.26 5.92
C THR A 110 27.69 18.75 7.24
N SER A 111 28.66 17.84 7.20
CA SER A 111 29.41 17.42 8.40
C SER A 111 30.50 18.41 8.76
N LYS A 112 30.58 18.78 10.05
CA LYS A 112 31.73 19.51 10.59
C LYS A 112 32.92 18.62 10.93
N ASP A 113 32.68 17.31 11.10
CA ASP A 113 33.67 16.37 11.63
C ASP A 113 34.43 15.61 10.55
N VAL A 114 33.85 15.49 9.34
CA VAL A 114 34.47 14.75 8.25
C VAL A 114 35.73 15.46 7.76
N SER A 115 36.83 14.71 7.72
CA SER A 115 38.09 15.10 7.09
C SER A 115 38.23 14.39 5.75
N VAL A 116 38.13 15.13 4.66
CA VAL A 116 38.28 14.59 3.29
C VAL A 116 39.75 14.60 2.87
N GLY A 117 40.18 13.57 2.16
CA GLY A 117 41.54 13.45 1.62
C GLY A 117 41.82 12.02 1.16
N PRO A 118 43.08 11.67 0.87
CA PRO A 118 43.43 10.30 0.55
C PRO A 118 43.15 9.36 1.75
N VAL A 119 42.71 8.15 1.43
CA VAL A 119 42.47 7.08 2.40
C VAL A 119 43.06 5.77 1.91
N ALA A 120 43.34 4.87 2.84
CA ALA A 120 44.04 3.61 2.53
C ALA A 120 43.25 2.72 1.56
N VAL A 121 41.93 2.58 1.75
CA VAL A 121 41.09 1.69 0.94
C VAL A 121 41.03 2.18 -0.50
N MET A 122 40.65 3.44 -0.70
CA MET A 122 40.62 4.06 -2.03
C MET A 122 42.01 4.07 -2.72
N SER A 123 43.09 4.23 -1.94
CA SER A 123 44.46 4.16 -2.48
C SER A 123 44.83 2.77 -2.97
N LEU A 124 44.45 1.72 -2.22
CA LEU A 124 44.67 0.33 -2.64
C LEU A 124 43.86 0.00 -3.90
N THR A 125 42.59 0.39 -3.97
CA THR A 125 41.76 0.23 -5.17
C THR A 125 42.37 0.98 -6.37
N THR A 126 42.85 2.20 -6.16
CA THR A 126 43.55 2.96 -7.21
C THR A 126 44.78 2.21 -7.71
N ALA A 127 45.60 1.63 -6.82
CA ALA A 127 46.75 0.81 -7.22
C ALA A 127 46.35 -0.44 -8.02
N GLN A 128 45.25 -1.09 -7.66
CA GLN A 128 44.72 -2.25 -8.39
C GLN A 128 44.25 -1.87 -9.78
N ILE A 129 43.58 -0.72 -9.94
CA ILE A 129 43.13 -0.20 -11.23
C ILE A 129 44.34 0.17 -12.11
N ILE A 130 45.34 0.85 -11.55
CA ILE A 130 46.59 1.14 -12.26
C ILE A 130 47.24 -0.15 -12.76
N ALA A 131 47.36 -1.17 -11.89
CA ALA A 131 47.94 -2.46 -12.27
C ALA A 131 47.11 -3.21 -13.31
N PHE A 132 45.78 -3.08 -13.28
CA PHE A 132 44.87 -3.67 -14.26
C PHE A 132 45.04 -3.04 -15.65
N VAL A 133 45.12 -1.71 -15.71
CA VAL A 133 45.33 -0.97 -16.97
C VAL A 133 46.73 -1.27 -17.52
N ASP A 134 47.77 -1.23 -16.68
CA ASP A 134 49.15 -1.49 -17.09
C ASP A 134 49.36 -2.94 -17.57
N ALA A 135 48.60 -3.91 -17.03
CA ALA A 135 48.63 -5.29 -17.51
C ALA A 135 48.03 -5.44 -18.92
N GLN A 136 47.05 -4.61 -19.30
CA GLN A 136 46.41 -4.66 -20.63
C GLN A 136 47.12 -3.75 -21.65
N TYR A 137 47.58 -2.59 -21.21
CA TYR A 137 48.17 -1.53 -22.02
C TYR A 137 49.48 -1.05 -21.37
N PRO A 138 50.54 -1.88 -21.38
CA PRO A 138 51.76 -1.60 -20.66
C PRO A 138 52.42 -0.30 -21.13
N GLY A 139 52.63 0.63 -20.19
CA GLY A 139 53.34 1.89 -20.43
C GLY A 139 52.63 2.91 -21.35
N MET A 140 51.37 2.70 -21.72
CA MET A 140 50.62 3.63 -22.58
C MET A 140 50.26 4.94 -21.87
N TRP A 141 49.91 4.85 -20.58
CA TRP A 141 49.59 6.00 -19.72
C TRP A 141 50.39 5.92 -18.43
N SER A 142 50.70 7.07 -17.84
CA SER A 142 51.40 7.12 -16.55
C SER A 142 50.43 6.84 -15.39
N SER A 143 50.94 6.26 -14.29
CA SER A 143 50.13 6.00 -13.09
C SER A 143 49.36 7.23 -12.56
N PRO A 144 49.93 8.44 -12.51
CA PRO A 144 49.20 9.64 -12.10
C PRO A 144 48.09 10.05 -13.06
N GLU A 145 48.24 9.87 -14.37
CA GLU A 145 47.19 10.16 -15.36
C GLU A 145 46.00 9.22 -15.17
N ILE A 146 46.26 7.92 -14.98
CA ILE A 146 45.22 6.92 -14.70
C ILE A 146 44.47 7.30 -13.41
N ALA A 147 45.21 7.61 -12.34
CA ALA A 147 44.63 7.94 -11.04
C ALA A 147 43.82 9.25 -11.06
N THR A 148 44.30 10.28 -11.75
CA THR A 148 43.60 11.56 -11.85
C THR A 148 42.35 11.44 -12.72
N THR A 149 42.41 10.70 -13.82
CA THR A 149 41.25 10.43 -14.69
C THR A 149 40.20 9.61 -13.95
N LEU A 150 40.62 8.62 -13.15
CA LEU A 150 39.74 7.87 -12.26
C LEU A 150 39.04 8.79 -11.25
N ALA A 151 39.76 9.74 -10.64
CA ALA A 151 39.18 10.72 -9.72
C ALA A 151 38.11 11.58 -10.40
N LEU A 152 38.39 12.05 -11.62
CA LEU A 152 37.45 12.83 -12.40
C LEU A 152 36.17 12.04 -12.73
N CYS A 153 36.30 10.81 -13.22
CA CYS A 153 35.16 9.95 -13.58
C CYS A 153 34.31 9.61 -12.35
N CYS A 154 34.93 9.13 -11.27
CA CYS A 154 34.21 8.82 -10.03
C CYS A 154 33.57 10.09 -9.43
N GLY A 155 34.27 11.22 -9.47
CA GLY A 155 33.77 12.51 -9.01
C GLY A 155 32.51 12.95 -9.77
N PHE A 156 32.52 12.84 -11.10
CA PHE A 156 31.36 13.21 -11.93
C PHE A 156 30.16 12.27 -11.71
N ILE A 157 30.40 10.95 -11.61
CA ILE A 157 29.33 9.98 -11.33
C ILE A 157 28.70 10.27 -9.97
N VAL A 158 29.50 10.45 -8.92
CA VAL A 158 28.99 10.74 -7.57
C VAL A 158 28.29 12.10 -7.51
N LEU A 159 28.84 13.11 -8.22
CA LEU A 159 28.20 14.42 -8.36
C LEU A 159 26.83 14.30 -9.02
N ALA A 160 26.70 13.52 -10.10
CA ALA A 160 25.42 13.28 -10.76
C ALA A 160 24.41 12.60 -9.84
N VAL A 161 24.82 11.56 -9.10
CA VAL A 161 23.97 10.89 -8.10
C VAL A 161 23.49 11.87 -7.02
N GLY A 162 24.37 12.78 -6.56
CA GLY A 162 24.03 13.82 -5.60
C GLY A 162 23.06 14.87 -6.14
N LEU A 163 23.31 15.39 -7.35
CA LEU A 163 22.47 16.39 -8.01
C LEU A 163 21.07 15.86 -8.35
N LEU A 164 20.99 14.59 -8.78
CA LEU A 164 19.74 13.87 -9.02
C LEU A 164 19.02 13.45 -7.72
N ARG A 165 19.61 13.71 -6.54
CA ARG A 165 19.09 13.36 -5.22
C ARG A 165 18.81 11.86 -5.02
N ILE A 166 19.63 11.01 -5.64
CA ILE A 166 19.53 9.53 -5.56
C ILE A 166 20.23 8.99 -4.28
N GLY A 167 20.66 9.85 -3.36
CA GLY A 167 21.34 9.46 -2.11
C GLY A 167 20.51 8.57 -1.17
N TRP A 168 19.21 8.42 -1.41
CA TRP A 168 18.37 7.42 -0.74
C TRP A 168 18.85 5.98 -1.01
N LEU A 169 19.49 5.71 -2.15
CA LEU A 169 20.04 4.38 -2.48
C LEU A 169 21.10 3.93 -1.47
N VAL A 170 21.79 4.88 -0.83
CA VAL A 170 22.81 4.60 0.18
C VAL A 170 22.19 4.13 1.51
N GLU A 171 20.88 4.30 1.69
CA GLU A 171 20.15 3.80 2.86
C GLU A 171 19.94 2.28 2.83
N PHE A 172 20.04 1.63 1.67
CA PHE A 172 19.95 0.17 1.56
C PHE A 172 21.18 -0.58 2.07
N ILE A 173 22.24 0.13 2.48
CA ILE A 173 23.50 -0.50 2.84
C ILE A 173 23.59 -0.57 4.37
N PRO A 174 23.41 -1.77 4.97
CA PRO A 174 23.27 -1.87 6.41
C PRO A 174 24.62 -1.73 7.12
N ALA A 175 24.59 -1.29 8.38
CA ALA A 175 25.79 -1.06 9.17
C ALA A 175 26.70 -2.30 9.34
N PRO A 176 26.18 -3.54 9.50
CA PRO A 176 27.01 -4.74 9.52
C PRO A 176 27.77 -4.97 8.22
N ALA A 177 27.18 -4.69 7.05
CA ALA A 177 27.86 -4.83 5.76
C ALA A 177 29.05 -3.87 5.66
N VAL A 178 28.85 -2.59 6.02
CA VAL A 178 29.94 -1.59 6.10
C VAL A 178 31.02 -2.03 7.08
N SER A 179 30.64 -2.50 8.27
CA SER A 179 31.58 -2.96 9.30
C SER A 179 32.40 -4.18 8.84
N GLY A 180 31.79 -5.11 8.09
CA GLY A 180 32.45 -6.30 7.56
C GLY A 180 33.47 -5.95 6.49
N PHE A 181 33.07 -5.11 5.53
CA PHE A 181 33.96 -4.53 4.52
C PHE A 181 35.13 -3.78 5.14
N MET A 182 34.89 -2.90 6.12
CA MET A 182 35.93 -2.13 6.78
C MET A 182 36.92 -3.03 7.52
N THR A 183 36.42 -4.08 8.19
CA THR A 183 37.27 -5.06 8.89
C THR A 183 38.13 -5.86 7.92
N GLY A 184 37.54 -6.39 6.84
CA GLY A 184 38.28 -7.10 5.81
C GLY A 184 39.34 -6.22 5.14
N SER A 185 38.98 -4.98 4.80
CA SER A 185 39.90 -4.01 4.19
C SER A 185 41.03 -3.62 5.12
N ALA A 186 40.75 -3.41 6.40
CA ALA A 186 41.77 -3.11 7.41
C ALA A 186 42.80 -4.22 7.53
N ILE A 187 42.35 -5.48 7.55
CA ILE A 187 43.24 -6.66 7.56
C ILE A 187 44.07 -6.69 6.27
N ASN A 188 43.45 -6.51 5.11
CA ASN A 188 44.14 -6.51 3.82
C ASN A 188 45.24 -5.43 3.77
N ILE A 189 44.91 -4.20 4.16
CA ILE A 189 45.87 -3.10 4.19
C ILE A 189 47.00 -3.38 5.18
N ALA A 190 46.70 -3.81 6.41
CA ALA A 190 47.73 -4.13 7.41
C ALA A 190 48.72 -5.18 6.88
N THR A 191 48.20 -6.22 6.22
CA THR A 191 49.00 -7.26 5.59
C THR A 191 49.83 -6.74 4.41
N SER A 192 49.27 -5.87 3.54
CA SER A 192 49.97 -5.29 2.39
C SER A 192 51.21 -4.46 2.79
N GLN A 193 51.23 -3.97 4.04
CA GLN A 193 52.31 -3.17 4.60
C GLN A 193 53.42 -3.99 5.25
N LEU A 194 53.21 -5.28 5.50
CA LEU A 194 54.24 -6.11 6.14
C LEU A 194 55.55 -6.15 5.34
N PRO A 195 55.57 -6.27 3.98
CA PRO A 195 56.82 -6.23 3.23
C PRO A 195 57.57 -4.90 3.38
N GLY A 196 56.86 -3.77 3.39
CA GLY A 196 57.46 -2.45 3.63
C GLY A 196 57.99 -2.29 5.05
N LEU A 197 57.27 -2.83 6.05
CA LEU A 197 57.68 -2.82 7.46
C LEU A 197 58.99 -3.60 7.67
N PHE A 198 59.18 -4.72 6.98
CA PHE A 198 60.34 -5.61 7.10
C PHE A 198 61.46 -5.35 6.08
N GLY A 199 61.28 -4.39 5.15
CA GLY A 199 62.25 -4.09 4.09
C GLY A 199 62.34 -5.15 2.98
N LEU A 200 61.31 -5.97 2.82
CA LEU A 200 61.28 -7.08 1.85
C LEU A 200 60.85 -6.57 0.48
N SER A 201 61.73 -6.69 -0.51
CA SER A 201 61.45 -6.23 -1.89
C SER A 201 60.92 -7.32 -2.82
N SER A 202 61.05 -8.61 -2.45
CA SER A 202 60.66 -9.76 -3.27
C SER A 202 59.21 -10.22 -3.07
N VAL A 203 58.49 -9.64 -2.09
CA VAL A 203 57.13 -10.05 -1.75
C VAL A 203 56.13 -9.19 -2.51
N ASN A 204 55.18 -9.83 -3.19
CA ASN A 204 54.11 -9.13 -3.87
C ASN A 204 53.03 -8.71 -2.88
N SER A 205 53.04 -7.45 -2.43
CA SER A 205 52.01 -6.85 -1.55
C SER A 205 50.59 -6.79 -2.14
N ARG A 206 50.40 -7.16 -3.41
CA ARG A 206 49.11 -7.06 -4.14
C ARG A 206 48.35 -8.39 -4.22
N ALA A 207 48.95 -9.48 -3.76
CA ALA A 207 48.27 -10.77 -3.71
C ALA A 207 47.16 -10.77 -2.64
N SER A 208 46.30 -11.79 -2.65
CA SER A 208 45.32 -12.01 -1.59
C SER A 208 46.00 -12.09 -0.22
N VAL A 209 45.30 -11.65 0.83
CA VAL A 209 45.84 -11.45 2.18
C VAL A 209 46.63 -12.68 2.66
N TYR A 210 46.04 -13.86 2.56
CA TYR A 210 46.68 -15.10 3.01
C TYR A 210 48.00 -15.40 2.26
N LYS A 211 48.07 -15.11 0.95
CA LYS A 211 49.31 -15.29 0.16
C LYS A 211 50.39 -14.30 0.60
N VAL A 212 50.01 -13.05 0.88
CA VAL A 212 50.97 -12.03 1.37
C VAL A 212 51.51 -12.42 2.75
N ILE A 213 50.67 -12.92 3.66
CA ILE A 213 51.13 -13.44 4.96
C ILE A 213 52.13 -14.59 4.77
N ILE A 214 51.76 -15.61 3.99
CA ILE A 214 52.61 -16.79 3.76
C ILE A 214 53.96 -16.38 3.13
N SER A 215 53.94 -15.57 2.08
CA SER A 215 55.15 -15.13 1.38
C SER A 215 56.03 -14.21 2.24
N THR A 216 55.43 -13.39 3.11
CA THR A 216 56.16 -12.58 4.09
C THR A 216 56.86 -13.48 5.12
N LEU A 217 56.16 -14.48 5.66
CA LEU A 217 56.74 -15.44 6.61
C LEU A 217 57.88 -16.25 5.98
N GLN A 218 57.73 -16.68 4.72
CA GLN A 218 58.79 -17.37 3.97
C GLN A 218 60.00 -16.47 3.69
N SER A 219 59.78 -15.17 3.52
CA SER A 219 60.84 -14.20 3.20
C SER A 219 61.47 -13.56 4.44
N LEU A 220 61.04 -13.91 5.65
CA LEU A 220 61.54 -13.35 6.91
C LEU A 220 63.06 -13.46 7.09
N PRO A 221 63.75 -14.54 6.65
CA PRO A 221 65.21 -14.61 6.70
C PRO A 221 65.93 -13.58 5.80
N LYS A 222 65.22 -12.97 4.84
CA LYS A 222 65.76 -11.97 3.89
C LYS A 222 65.48 -10.52 4.33
N THR A 223 65.15 -10.32 5.60
CA THR A 223 64.85 -9.00 6.18
C THR A 223 66.04 -8.06 6.10
N ARG A 224 65.75 -6.77 5.87
CA ARG A 224 66.77 -5.69 5.84
C ARG A 224 66.78 -4.92 7.15
N LEU A 225 67.79 -4.06 7.33
CA LEU A 225 67.86 -3.13 8.47
C LEU A 225 66.66 -2.18 8.55
N ASP A 226 65.92 -2.00 7.46
CA ASP A 226 64.61 -1.32 7.41
C ASP A 226 63.63 -1.85 8.48
N ALA A 227 63.69 -3.14 8.80
CA ALA A 227 62.84 -3.77 9.82
C ALA A 227 62.99 -3.12 11.21
N VAL A 228 64.19 -2.65 11.55
CA VAL A 228 64.43 -1.96 12.83
C VAL A 228 63.63 -0.65 12.87
N TRP A 229 63.67 0.13 11.79
CA TRP A 229 62.94 1.40 11.69
C TRP A 229 61.42 1.22 11.70
N GLY A 230 60.93 0.16 11.05
CA GLY A 230 59.53 -0.20 11.04
C GLY A 230 59.03 -0.68 12.40
N LEU A 231 59.70 -1.68 13.00
CA LEU A 231 59.28 -2.28 14.27
C LEU A 231 59.44 -1.33 15.45
N VAL A 232 60.55 -0.57 15.53
CA VAL A 232 60.73 0.45 16.58
C VAL A 232 59.70 1.56 16.41
N GLY A 233 59.43 2.00 15.18
CA GLY A 233 58.38 2.98 14.91
C GLY A 233 56.99 2.49 15.35
N LEU A 234 56.64 1.25 15.00
CA LEU A 234 55.37 0.63 15.38
C LEU A 234 55.25 0.48 16.90
N ALA A 235 56.29 -0.03 17.56
CA ALA A 235 56.37 -0.16 19.01
C ALA A 235 56.23 1.21 19.70
N ALA A 236 56.90 2.24 19.19
CA ALA A 236 56.80 3.61 19.71
C ALA A 236 55.39 4.18 19.57
N LEU A 237 54.71 3.97 18.43
CA LEU A 237 53.33 4.43 18.22
C LEU A 237 52.35 3.83 19.25
N TYR A 238 52.44 2.52 19.49
CA TYR A 238 51.63 1.86 20.51
C TYR A 238 52.04 2.22 21.94
N ALA A 239 53.33 2.34 22.22
CA ALA A 239 53.84 2.75 23.52
C ALA A 239 53.37 4.15 23.90
N ILE A 240 53.42 5.12 22.96
CA ILE A 240 52.91 6.48 23.16
C ILE A 240 51.41 6.44 23.40
N ARG A 241 50.65 5.69 22.59
CA ARG A 241 49.19 5.54 22.74
C ARG A 241 48.81 5.02 24.12
N ILE A 242 49.39 3.88 24.54
CA ILE A 242 49.05 3.20 25.80
C ILE A 242 49.50 4.06 26.99
N SER A 243 50.72 4.60 26.94
CA SER A 243 51.26 5.43 28.02
C SER A 243 50.47 6.72 28.20
N CYS A 244 50.18 7.45 27.11
CA CYS A 244 49.41 8.68 27.20
C CYS A 244 47.97 8.43 27.66
N ALA A 245 47.32 7.34 27.22
CA ALA A 245 45.98 6.98 27.69
C ALA A 245 45.98 6.67 29.20
N LYS A 246 46.94 5.87 29.70
CA LYS A 246 47.07 5.59 31.14
C LYS A 246 47.39 6.84 31.95
N LEU A 247 48.29 7.69 31.46
CA LEU A 247 48.67 8.94 32.12
C LEU A 247 47.54 9.96 32.13
N GLN A 248 46.68 9.97 31.10
CA GLN A 248 45.48 10.80 31.07
C GLN A 248 44.53 10.47 32.23
N HIS A 249 44.31 9.18 32.50
CA HIS A 249 43.49 8.73 33.63
C HIS A 249 44.16 8.95 34.99
N ARG A 250 45.49 8.78 35.07
CA ARG A 250 46.25 8.94 36.32
C ARG A 250 46.46 10.41 36.71
N PHE A 251 46.62 11.31 35.74
CA PHE A 251 46.89 12.73 35.95
C PHE A 251 45.88 13.61 35.17
N PRO A 252 44.62 13.71 35.65
CA PRO A 252 43.57 14.44 34.95
C PRO A 252 43.89 15.93 34.73
N ARG A 253 44.69 16.56 35.61
CA ARG A 253 45.15 17.96 35.46
C ARG A 253 45.92 18.22 34.16
N TYR A 254 46.66 17.23 33.65
CA TYR A 254 47.44 17.33 32.41
C TYR A 254 46.81 16.58 31.24
N SER A 255 45.53 16.20 31.36
CA SER A 255 44.82 15.41 30.34
C SER A 255 44.89 16.02 28.94
N ARG A 256 44.87 17.35 28.80
CA ARG A 256 44.94 18.03 27.49
C ARG A 256 46.30 17.83 26.81
N VAL A 257 47.39 17.94 27.56
CA VAL A 257 48.75 17.74 27.03
C VAL A 257 48.92 16.29 26.56
N PHE A 258 48.54 15.32 27.40
CA PHE A 258 48.60 13.91 27.01
C PHE A 258 47.69 13.59 25.82
N PHE A 259 46.52 14.23 25.72
CA PHE A 259 45.65 14.11 24.55
C PHE A 259 46.36 14.61 23.28
N PHE A 260 46.87 15.84 23.26
CA PHE A 260 47.55 16.38 22.07
C PHE A 260 48.83 15.61 21.72
N THR A 261 49.60 15.15 22.71
CA THR A 261 50.78 14.29 22.47
C THR A 261 50.38 12.93 21.89
N MET A 262 49.31 12.30 22.41
CA MET A 262 48.77 11.05 21.86
C MET A 262 48.32 11.21 20.42
N VAL A 263 47.75 12.36 20.08
CA VAL A 263 47.29 12.70 18.75
C VAL A 263 48.44 12.97 17.79
N ALA A 264 49.43 13.77 18.21
CA ALA A 264 50.60 14.12 17.40
C ALA A 264 51.61 12.97 17.25
N ARG A 265 51.35 11.79 17.86
CA ARG A 265 52.26 10.63 17.85
C ARG A 265 52.78 10.26 16.46
N ASN A 266 51.94 10.32 15.42
CA ASN A 266 52.34 9.95 14.06
C ASN A 266 53.42 10.90 13.54
N ALA A 267 53.22 12.21 13.72
CA ALA A 267 54.19 13.22 13.32
C ALA A 267 55.44 13.20 14.19
N ILE A 268 55.32 13.01 15.50
CA ILE A 268 56.45 12.91 16.44
C ILE A 268 57.34 11.72 16.08
N VAL A 269 56.75 10.53 15.90
CA VAL A 269 57.51 9.32 15.57
C VAL A 269 58.17 9.47 14.20
N ILE A 270 57.49 10.00 13.20
CA ILE A 270 58.09 10.25 11.88
C ILE A 270 59.23 11.26 11.98
N LEU A 271 59.06 12.35 12.74
CA LEU A 271 60.10 13.36 12.93
C LEU A 271 61.36 12.76 13.56
N ILE A 272 61.20 12.01 14.66
CA ILE A 272 62.31 11.36 15.37
C ILE A 272 63.03 10.37 14.45
N LEU A 273 62.28 9.51 13.75
CA LEU A 273 62.86 8.51 12.85
C LEU A 273 63.51 9.17 11.62
N SER A 274 63.00 10.30 11.13
CA SER A 274 63.61 11.05 10.03
C SER A 274 64.93 11.69 10.45
N ILE A 275 65.00 12.28 11.65
CA ILE A 275 66.25 12.84 12.22
C ILE A 275 67.27 11.73 12.41
N ALA A 276 66.86 10.60 12.99
CA ALA A 276 67.75 9.46 13.18
C ALA A 276 68.23 8.87 11.83
N ALA A 277 67.36 8.80 10.82
CA ALA A 277 67.72 8.34 9.48
C ALA A 277 68.71 9.28 8.79
N TRP A 278 68.51 10.60 8.94
CA TRP A 278 69.47 11.61 8.49
C TRP A 278 70.83 11.44 9.18
N LEU A 279 70.87 11.33 10.50
CA LEU A 279 72.11 11.10 11.27
C LEU A 279 72.85 9.85 10.82
N TYR A 280 72.12 8.79 10.47
CA TYR A 280 72.68 7.52 10.03
C TYR A 280 73.18 7.56 8.58
N CYS A 281 72.48 8.28 7.69
CA CYS A 281 72.77 8.29 6.25
C CYS A 281 73.66 9.47 5.81
N ARG A 282 73.83 10.53 6.61
CA ARG A 282 74.54 11.77 6.24
C ARG A 282 75.98 11.58 5.77
N ASN A 283 76.67 10.53 6.23
CA ASN A 283 78.06 10.26 5.86
C ASN A 283 78.20 9.60 4.47
N ARG A 284 77.10 9.29 3.78
CA ARG A 284 77.09 8.64 2.46
C ARG A 284 76.54 9.60 1.41
N LYS A 285 77.24 9.72 0.27
CA LYS A 285 76.96 10.73 -0.77
C LYS A 285 75.89 10.32 -1.79
N THR A 286 75.58 9.03 -1.94
CA THR A 286 74.72 8.52 -3.02
C THR A 286 73.54 7.73 -2.49
N ALA A 287 72.34 7.95 -3.06
CA ALA A 287 71.09 7.31 -2.66
C ALA A 287 71.08 5.78 -2.79
N SER A 288 71.83 5.23 -3.76
CA SER A 288 72.02 3.78 -3.93
C SER A 288 72.90 3.14 -2.86
N GLY A 289 73.69 3.93 -2.14
CA GLY A 289 74.58 3.48 -1.07
C GLY A 289 73.95 3.53 0.33
N TYR A 290 72.68 3.92 0.46
CA TYR A 290 72.03 3.97 1.76
C TYR A 290 71.67 2.56 2.26
N PRO A 291 71.90 2.26 3.55
CA PRO A 291 71.60 0.96 4.15
C PRO A 291 70.10 0.72 4.37
N ILE A 292 69.29 1.78 4.26
CA ILE A 292 67.85 1.78 4.48
C ILE A 292 67.13 2.49 3.34
N LYS A 293 65.89 2.08 3.09
CA LYS A 293 65.05 2.66 2.04
C LYS A 293 64.35 3.93 2.56
N ILE A 294 64.80 5.08 2.09
CA ILE A 294 64.21 6.39 2.39
C ILE A 294 63.31 6.88 1.25
N LEU A 295 62.47 7.88 1.55
CA LEU A 295 61.46 8.42 0.64
C LEU A 295 62.04 9.08 -0.62
N GLN A 296 63.18 9.77 -0.50
CA GLN A 296 63.82 10.55 -1.57
C GLN A 296 63.07 11.85 -1.93
N ASN A 297 63.35 12.41 -3.10
CA ASN A 297 62.96 13.77 -3.48
C ASN A 297 61.44 13.93 -3.60
N VAL A 298 60.87 14.84 -2.81
CA VAL A 298 59.48 15.30 -2.94
C VAL A 298 59.51 16.71 -3.55
N PRO A 299 58.94 16.93 -4.74
CA PRO A 299 58.98 18.25 -5.39
C PRO A 299 58.30 19.31 -4.52
N ARG A 300 58.86 20.52 -4.54
CA ARG A 300 58.31 21.67 -3.82
C ARG A 300 57.12 22.26 -4.57
N GLY A 301 56.06 22.54 -3.82
CA GLY A 301 54.90 23.23 -4.34
C GLY A 301 54.06 22.40 -5.31
N PHE A 302 53.14 23.09 -5.98
CA PHE A 302 52.26 22.49 -6.97
C PHE A 302 52.93 22.47 -8.35
N GLN A 303 53.66 21.41 -8.66
CA GLN A 303 54.35 21.27 -9.96
C GLN A 303 53.45 20.66 -11.04
N ASN A 304 52.39 19.96 -10.64
CA ASN A 304 51.49 19.21 -11.52
C ASN A 304 50.08 19.82 -11.49
N VAL A 305 49.96 21.15 -11.53
CA VAL A 305 48.66 21.80 -11.70
C VAL A 305 48.44 22.03 -13.19
N GLY A 306 47.30 21.59 -13.69
CA GLY A 306 46.96 21.68 -15.11
C GLY A 306 45.65 20.98 -15.41
N MET A 307 45.11 21.23 -16.60
CA MET A 307 43.96 20.50 -17.10
C MET A 307 44.33 19.04 -17.32
N VAL A 308 43.47 18.13 -16.86
CA VAL A 308 43.63 16.69 -17.12
C VAL A 308 43.48 16.43 -18.60
N GLN A 309 44.44 15.71 -19.19
CA GLN A 309 44.31 15.22 -20.56
C GLN A 309 43.28 14.09 -20.58
N PHE A 310 42.07 14.40 -21.02
CA PHE A 310 40.99 13.42 -21.10
C PHE A 310 41.18 12.56 -22.36
N ASP A 311 41.65 11.33 -22.17
CA ASP A 311 41.71 10.32 -23.22
C ASP A 311 40.52 9.34 -23.07
N PRO A 312 39.55 9.34 -24.02
CA PRO A 312 38.44 8.38 -24.00
C PRO A 312 38.89 6.92 -23.98
N LYS A 313 40.06 6.60 -24.57
CA LYS A 313 40.60 5.23 -24.57
C LYS A 313 41.01 4.78 -23.17
N LEU A 314 41.58 5.70 -22.38
CA LEU A 314 41.94 5.44 -21.00
C LEU A 314 40.69 5.14 -20.15
N VAL A 315 39.61 5.91 -20.33
CA VAL A 315 38.33 5.63 -19.65
C VAL A 315 37.79 4.26 -20.05
N GLY A 316 37.88 3.89 -21.33
CA GLY A 316 37.53 2.55 -21.81
C GLY A 316 38.35 1.43 -21.16
N ALA A 317 39.64 1.67 -20.90
CA ALA A 317 40.56 0.68 -20.33
C ALA A 317 40.23 0.29 -18.88
N PHE A 318 39.72 1.22 -18.06
CA PHE A 318 39.32 0.93 -16.67
C PHE A 318 37.81 0.96 -16.44
N ALA A 319 36.98 1.07 -17.49
CA ALA A 319 35.52 1.24 -17.37
C ALA A 319 34.86 0.14 -16.53
N SER A 320 35.34 -1.11 -16.61
CA SER A 320 34.83 -2.23 -15.82
C SER A 320 35.09 -2.09 -14.31
N GLN A 321 36.10 -1.31 -13.90
CA GLN A 321 36.48 -1.09 -12.51
C GLN A 321 35.84 0.18 -11.91
N LEU A 322 35.26 1.04 -12.74
CA LEU A 322 34.59 2.27 -12.29
C LEU A 322 33.48 2.05 -11.25
N PRO A 323 32.59 1.04 -11.40
CA PRO A 323 31.51 0.83 -10.42
C PRO A 323 32.06 0.55 -9.01
N VAL A 324 33.09 -0.29 -8.89
CA VAL A 324 33.73 -0.60 -7.60
C VAL A 324 34.29 0.66 -6.96
N ALA A 325 35.13 1.40 -7.69
CA ALA A 325 35.78 2.61 -7.22
C ALA A 325 34.76 3.66 -6.76
N THR A 326 33.68 3.83 -7.52
CA THR A 326 32.60 4.78 -7.21
C THR A 326 31.81 4.37 -5.98
N ILE A 327 31.48 3.08 -5.84
CA ILE A 327 30.77 2.55 -4.67
C ILE A 327 31.61 2.74 -3.41
N ILE A 328 32.91 2.42 -3.46
CA ILE A 328 33.84 2.63 -2.33
C ILE A 328 33.89 4.11 -1.94
N LEU A 329 34.11 4.99 -2.93
CA LEU A 329 34.19 6.43 -2.72
C LEU A 329 32.94 6.97 -2.01
N LEU A 330 31.77 6.56 -2.47
CA LEU A 330 30.46 6.95 -1.95
C LEU A 330 30.18 6.37 -0.56
N LEU A 331 30.46 5.08 -0.38
CA LEU A 331 30.12 4.34 0.84
C LEU A 331 30.95 4.78 2.03
N GLU A 332 32.26 4.88 1.82
CA GLU A 332 33.18 5.28 2.87
C GLU A 332 32.81 6.67 3.39
N HIS A 333 32.54 7.61 2.47
CA HIS A 333 32.16 8.98 2.83
C HIS A 333 30.87 9.04 3.64
N ILE A 334 29.78 8.43 3.16
CA ILE A 334 28.48 8.51 3.82
C ILE A 334 28.48 7.77 5.16
N ALA A 335 29.14 6.62 5.25
CA ALA A 335 29.24 5.89 6.51
C ALA A 335 29.90 6.74 7.60
N ILE A 336 30.97 7.46 7.26
CA ILE A 336 31.67 8.35 8.19
C ILE A 336 30.80 9.54 8.57
N ALA A 337 30.25 10.24 7.57
CA ALA A 337 29.42 11.41 7.80
C ALA A 337 28.23 11.07 8.72
N LYS A 338 27.47 10.02 8.41
CA LYS A 338 26.34 9.55 9.24
C LYS A 338 26.77 9.14 10.64
N SER A 339 27.89 8.43 10.78
CA SER A 339 28.41 8.01 12.08
C SER A 339 28.71 9.21 12.98
N PHE A 340 29.39 10.23 12.47
CA PHE A 340 29.70 11.44 13.26
C PHE A 340 28.50 12.35 13.47
N GLY A 341 27.57 12.46 12.51
CA GLY A 341 26.29 13.13 12.72
C GLY A 341 25.51 12.53 13.89
N ARG A 342 25.49 11.19 14.00
CA ARG A 342 24.87 10.48 15.12
C ARG A 342 25.62 10.68 16.45
N VAL A 343 26.95 10.61 16.44
CA VAL A 343 27.76 10.77 17.67
C VAL A 343 27.69 12.20 18.22
N ASN A 344 27.65 13.20 17.35
CA ASN A 344 27.68 14.62 17.73
C ASN A 344 26.32 15.32 17.64
N ASN A 345 25.24 14.55 17.49
CA ASN A 345 23.84 15.00 17.52
C ASN A 345 23.50 16.11 16.49
N TYR A 346 23.82 15.89 15.22
CA TYR A 346 23.35 16.74 14.12
C TYR A 346 22.99 15.91 12.87
N LYS A 347 22.09 16.44 12.05
CA LYS A 347 21.60 15.74 10.86
C LYS A 347 22.52 15.96 9.66
N ILE A 348 22.91 14.87 9.02
CA ILE A 348 23.62 14.86 7.74
C ILE A 348 22.60 14.78 6.61
N ASN A 349 22.84 15.51 5.53
CA ASN A 349 22.09 15.32 4.29
C ASN A 349 22.92 14.45 3.32
N PRO A 350 22.54 13.18 3.06
CA PRO A 350 23.30 12.28 2.20
C PRO A 350 23.52 12.85 0.79
N ASN A 351 22.50 13.45 0.18
CA ASN A 351 22.60 14.03 -1.16
C ASN A 351 23.66 15.14 -1.22
N GLN A 352 23.71 15.98 -0.20
CA GLN A 352 24.67 17.08 -0.13
C GLN A 352 26.10 16.59 0.15
N GLU A 353 26.26 15.53 0.94
CA GLU A 353 27.56 14.86 1.11
C GLU A 353 28.07 14.24 -0.20
N LEU A 354 27.17 13.68 -1.04
CA LEU A 354 27.53 13.20 -2.38
C LEU A 354 27.97 14.34 -3.30
N ILE A 355 27.24 15.46 -3.29
CA ILE A 355 27.64 16.65 -4.07
C ILE A 355 29.02 17.12 -3.60
N SER A 356 29.25 17.21 -2.29
CA SER A 356 30.52 17.66 -1.72
C SER A 356 31.69 16.78 -2.16
N ILE A 357 31.55 15.45 -2.06
CA ILE A 357 32.64 14.53 -2.46
C ILE A 357 32.81 14.45 -3.99
N GLY A 358 31.71 14.54 -4.74
CA GLY A 358 31.72 14.60 -6.21
C GLY A 358 32.46 15.83 -6.73
N ILE A 359 32.15 17.02 -6.20
CA ILE A 359 32.86 18.27 -6.52
C ILE A 359 34.32 18.18 -6.08
N THR A 360 34.60 17.65 -4.89
CA THR A 360 35.98 17.51 -4.38
C THR A 360 36.88 16.72 -5.35
N ASN A 361 36.39 15.60 -5.87
CA ASN A 361 37.15 14.76 -6.81
C ASN A 361 37.18 15.34 -8.23
N THR A 362 36.11 16.02 -8.65
CA THR A 362 36.06 16.73 -9.95
C THR A 362 37.03 17.90 -9.98
N VAL A 363 37.01 18.78 -8.97
CA VAL A 363 37.93 19.92 -8.84
C VAL A 363 39.36 19.45 -8.54
N GLY A 364 39.52 18.35 -7.80
CA GLY A 364 40.83 17.78 -7.50
C GLY A 364 41.63 17.39 -8.73
N SER A 365 40.95 17.02 -9.81
CA SER A 365 41.58 16.69 -11.09
C SER A 365 42.47 17.83 -11.63
N ILE A 366 42.13 19.10 -11.38
CA ILE A 366 42.92 20.28 -11.79
C ILE A 366 44.29 20.33 -11.09
N PHE A 367 44.35 19.79 -9.87
CA PHE A 367 45.57 19.69 -9.07
C PHE A 367 46.28 18.34 -9.24
N HIS A 368 45.84 17.53 -10.22
CA HIS A 368 46.22 16.13 -10.38
C HIS A 368 46.05 15.31 -9.09
N ALA A 369 45.07 15.64 -8.27
CA ALA A 369 44.71 14.85 -7.11
C ALA A 369 44.10 13.51 -7.56
N TYR A 370 44.53 12.42 -6.92
CA TYR A 370 43.88 11.13 -7.04
C TYR A 370 42.69 11.01 -6.08
N PRO A 371 41.82 9.98 -6.23
CA PRO A 371 40.55 9.94 -5.52
C PRO A 371 40.66 10.12 -4.00
N ALA A 372 39.87 11.04 -3.47
CA ALA A 372 39.85 11.44 -2.06
C ALA A 372 38.44 11.25 -1.47
N THR A 373 38.37 10.76 -0.24
CA THR A 373 37.11 10.55 0.49
C THR A 373 37.26 10.88 1.98
N GLY A 374 36.17 10.80 2.74
CA GLY A 374 36.19 10.94 4.20
C GLY A 374 37.07 9.87 4.85
N SER A 375 37.80 10.23 5.91
CA SER A 375 38.64 9.28 6.66
C SER A 375 38.15 9.07 8.09
N PHE A 376 37.91 7.83 8.50
CA PHE A 376 37.47 7.50 9.87
C PHE A 376 38.44 8.00 10.95
N SER A 377 39.74 7.73 10.80
CA SER A 377 40.75 8.08 11.80
C SER A 377 40.95 9.59 11.94
N ARG A 378 40.99 10.32 10.82
CA ARG A 378 41.11 11.79 10.81
C ARG A 378 39.85 12.48 11.29
N SER A 379 38.67 11.99 10.90
CA SER A 379 37.39 12.57 11.33
C SER A 379 37.14 12.35 12.82
N ALA A 380 37.52 11.18 13.35
CA ALA A 380 37.50 10.92 14.80
C ALA A 380 38.40 11.91 15.55
N LEU A 381 39.56 12.21 14.97
CA LEU A 381 40.48 13.17 15.56
C LEU A 381 39.93 14.60 15.49
N GLN A 382 39.39 15.01 14.35
CA GLN A 382 38.79 16.32 14.13
C GLN A 382 37.65 16.56 15.12
N SER A 383 36.76 15.57 15.27
CA SER A 383 35.66 15.59 16.24
C SER A 383 36.15 15.68 17.69
N LYS A 384 37.10 14.83 18.10
CA LYS A 384 37.67 14.83 19.46
C LYS A 384 38.44 16.11 19.79
N SER A 385 39.00 16.77 18.78
CA SER A 385 39.71 18.05 18.94
C SER A 385 38.77 19.25 19.10
N GLY A 386 37.45 19.02 19.05
CA GLY A 386 36.45 20.05 19.31
C GLY A 386 36.12 20.94 18.11
N VAL A 387 36.22 20.40 16.88
CA VAL A 387 35.81 21.11 15.66
C VAL A 387 34.38 21.62 15.76
N ARG A 388 34.15 22.85 15.30
CA ARG A 388 32.88 23.56 15.40
C ARG A 388 32.20 23.67 14.05
N THR A 389 32.94 23.83 12.96
CA THR A 389 32.38 23.95 11.61
C THR A 389 33.23 23.20 10.56
N PRO A 390 32.69 22.99 9.34
CA PRO A 390 33.48 22.46 8.22
C PRO A 390 34.74 23.28 7.88
N ALA A 391 34.84 24.55 8.34
CA ALA A 391 36.00 25.41 8.11
C ALA A 391 37.29 24.87 8.75
N GLY A 392 37.21 23.93 9.71
CA GLY A 392 38.40 23.23 10.24
C GLY A 392 39.25 22.55 9.14
N GLY A 393 38.62 22.14 8.03
CA GLY A 393 39.32 21.61 6.86
C GLY A 393 40.24 22.63 6.19
N VAL A 394 39.89 23.93 6.20
CA VAL A 394 40.71 25.01 5.64
C VAL A 394 42.02 25.15 6.42
N ALA A 395 41.95 25.14 7.75
CA ALA A 395 43.13 25.20 8.60
C ALA A 395 44.05 23.98 8.38
N ALA A 396 43.48 22.78 8.18
CA ALA A 396 44.26 21.60 7.80
C ALA A 396 44.93 21.77 6.42
N SER A 397 44.21 22.30 5.42
CA SER A 397 44.76 22.59 4.08
C SER A 397 45.89 23.61 4.10
N VAL A 398 45.83 24.63 4.97
CA VAL A 398 46.93 25.58 5.17
C VAL A 398 48.18 24.87 5.70
N VAL A 399 48.04 23.95 6.65
CA VAL A 399 49.18 23.14 7.15
C VAL A 399 49.78 22.29 6.03
N VAL A 400 48.96 21.72 5.16
CA VAL A 400 49.43 20.95 3.99
C VAL A 400 50.20 21.84 3.02
N ILE A 401 49.71 23.05 2.72
CA ILE A 401 50.43 24.01 1.87
C ILE A 401 51.80 24.35 2.50
N VAL A 402 51.83 24.69 3.79
CA VAL A 402 53.08 25.00 4.50
C VAL A 402 54.04 23.81 4.44
N ALA A 403 53.54 22.58 4.60
CA ALA A 403 54.34 21.37 4.46
C ALA A 403 54.89 21.18 3.03
N LEU A 404 54.07 21.38 2.01
CA LEU A 404 54.41 21.18 0.59
C LEU A 404 55.44 22.21 0.08
N TYR A 405 55.49 23.41 0.64
CA TYR A 405 56.47 24.43 0.26
C TYR A 405 57.68 24.49 1.21
N GLY A 406 57.47 24.26 2.51
CA GLY A 406 58.49 24.47 3.54
C GLY A 406 59.20 23.20 4.04
N LEU A 407 58.51 22.04 4.07
CA LEU A 407 59.01 20.83 4.74
C LEU A 407 59.54 19.74 3.79
N THR A 408 59.49 19.92 2.47
CA THR A 408 59.94 18.88 1.52
C THR A 408 61.39 18.41 1.68
N PRO A 409 62.38 19.25 2.09
CA PRO A 409 63.73 18.74 2.34
C PRO A 409 63.79 17.80 3.55
N ALA A 410 62.92 18.01 4.54
CA ALA A 410 62.81 17.11 5.68
C ALA A 410 62.18 15.77 5.26
N PHE A 411 61.22 15.80 4.33
CA PHE A 411 60.55 14.59 3.84
C PHE A 411 61.50 13.62 3.12
N TYR A 412 62.58 14.12 2.51
CA TYR A 412 63.60 13.29 1.85
C TYR A 412 64.13 12.16 2.74
N TRP A 413 64.28 12.43 4.04
CA TRP A 413 64.90 11.52 5.00
C TRP A 413 63.94 10.55 5.67
N ILE A 414 62.65 10.58 5.33
CA ILE A 414 61.65 9.70 5.93
C ILE A 414 61.93 8.23 5.52
N PRO A 415 62.12 7.30 6.48
CA PRO A 415 62.22 5.87 6.16
C PRO A 415 60.88 5.31 5.70
N ILE A 416 60.88 4.51 4.63
CA ILE A 416 59.64 3.90 4.10
C ILE A 416 59.04 2.91 5.10
N ALA A 417 59.87 2.17 5.84
CA ALA A 417 59.41 1.26 6.88
C ALA A 417 58.63 1.97 8.00
N SER A 418 58.98 3.23 8.30
CA SER A 418 58.26 4.06 9.27
C SER A 418 56.89 4.49 8.75
N LEU A 419 56.75 4.75 7.44
CA LEU A 419 55.46 5.02 6.81
C LEU A 419 54.55 3.78 6.85
N SER A 420 55.08 2.59 6.57
CA SER A 420 54.35 1.33 6.72
C SER A 420 53.86 1.09 8.15
N ALA A 421 54.70 1.40 9.16
CA ALA A 421 54.29 1.34 10.57
C ALA A 421 53.13 2.28 10.90
N VAL A 422 53.14 3.51 10.37
CA VAL A 422 52.05 4.48 10.55
C VAL A 422 50.76 4.02 9.87
N ILE A 423 50.84 3.40 8.69
CA ILE A 423 49.67 2.83 8.01
C ILE A 423 49.08 1.69 8.85
N ILE A 424 49.90 0.72 9.28
CA ILE A 424 49.45 -0.43 10.11
C ILE A 424 48.76 0.06 11.39
N HIS A 425 49.40 0.99 12.11
CA HIS A 425 48.84 1.57 13.32
C HIS A 425 47.48 2.26 13.06
N ALA A 426 47.33 2.94 11.91
CA ALA A 426 46.12 3.67 11.58
C ALA A 426 44.94 2.76 11.19
N VAL A 427 45.19 1.64 10.51
CA VAL A 427 44.12 0.77 10.00
C VAL A 427 43.65 -0.28 11.00
N ILE A 428 44.48 -0.70 11.95
CA ILE A 428 44.07 -1.67 12.99
C ILE A 428 42.88 -1.15 13.82
N ASP A 429 42.78 0.18 14.00
CA ASP A 429 41.65 0.81 14.69
C ASP A 429 40.31 0.71 13.93
N LEU A 430 40.32 0.27 12.66
CA LEU A 430 39.11 0.07 11.84
C LEU A 430 38.50 -1.33 11.98
N VAL A 431 39.24 -2.29 12.58
CA VAL A 431 38.76 -3.64 12.81
C VAL A 431 37.64 -3.62 13.85
N ALA A 432 36.51 -4.25 13.53
CA ALA A 432 35.36 -4.30 14.44
C ALA A 432 35.73 -4.93 15.79
N SER A 433 35.30 -4.30 16.88
CA SER A 433 35.56 -4.81 18.23
C SER A 433 34.75 -6.09 18.51
N PRO A 434 35.25 -7.04 19.33
CA PRO A 434 34.51 -8.26 19.65
C PRO A 434 33.11 -8.01 20.25
N ALA A 435 32.97 -6.96 21.07
CA ALA A 435 31.68 -6.57 21.64
C ALA A 435 30.67 -6.12 20.56
N GLN A 436 31.14 -5.39 19.53
CA GLN A 436 30.32 -4.98 18.40
C GLN A 436 29.85 -6.18 17.57
N VAL A 437 30.76 -7.13 17.31
CA VAL A 437 30.43 -8.36 16.56
C VAL A 437 29.40 -9.21 17.31
N TYR A 438 29.56 -9.36 18.63
CA TYR A 438 28.58 -10.06 19.46
C TYR A 438 27.21 -9.37 19.50
N SER A 439 27.17 -8.03 19.38
CA SER A 439 25.92 -7.30 19.26
C SER A 439 25.14 -7.68 18.00
N TYR A 440 25.80 -7.96 16.87
CA TYR A 440 25.11 -8.39 15.65
C TYR A 440 24.42 -9.74 15.86
N TRP A 441 25.08 -10.69 16.53
CA TRP A 441 24.48 -11.98 16.88
C TRP A 441 23.24 -11.83 17.76
N ARG A 442 23.27 -10.93 18.75
CA ARG A 442 22.15 -10.67 19.66
C ARG A 442 20.96 -9.98 18.99
N VAL A 443 21.19 -9.17 17.95
CA VAL A 443 20.14 -8.44 17.24
C VAL A 443 19.54 -9.29 16.12
N ALA A 444 20.37 -9.79 15.21
CA ALA A 444 19.95 -10.60 14.08
C ALA A 444 21.10 -11.55 13.65
N PRO A 445 21.02 -12.85 13.96
CA PRO A 445 22.08 -13.81 13.64
C PRO A 445 22.45 -13.85 12.15
N LEU A 446 21.49 -13.64 11.24
CA LEU A 446 21.75 -13.58 9.80
C LEU A 446 22.68 -12.42 9.41
N GLU A 447 22.60 -11.27 10.08
CA GLU A 447 23.48 -10.13 9.83
C GLU A 447 24.93 -10.41 10.28
N PHE A 448 25.10 -11.21 11.34
CA PHE A 448 26.42 -11.70 11.75
C PHE A 448 27.06 -12.58 10.66
N PHE A 449 26.29 -13.49 10.05
CA PHE A 449 26.79 -14.32 8.95
C PHE A 449 27.12 -13.50 7.70
N ILE A 450 26.35 -12.46 7.39
CA ILE A 450 26.67 -11.53 6.30
C ILE A 450 27.99 -10.79 6.59
N TRP A 451 28.16 -10.29 7.81
CA TRP A 451 29.41 -9.65 8.24
C TRP A 451 30.60 -10.62 8.12
N LEU A 452 30.42 -11.86 8.59
CA LEU A 452 31.44 -12.90 8.53
C LEU A 452 31.82 -13.20 7.08
N ALA A 453 30.83 -13.43 6.21
CA ALA A 453 31.04 -13.68 4.79
C ALA A 453 31.81 -12.53 4.12
N ALA A 454 31.48 -11.28 4.43
CA ALA A 454 32.19 -10.11 3.89
C ALA A 454 33.68 -10.11 4.28
N VAL A 455 34.00 -10.40 5.54
CA VAL A 455 35.38 -10.49 6.04
C VAL A 455 36.13 -11.65 5.37
N PHE A 456 35.52 -12.84 5.34
CA PHE A 456 36.12 -14.03 4.75
C PHE A 456 36.40 -13.83 3.25
N VAL A 457 35.41 -13.39 2.48
CA VAL A 457 35.58 -13.14 1.04
C VAL A 457 36.66 -12.10 0.80
N THR A 458 36.73 -11.04 1.60
CA THR A 458 37.79 -10.02 1.48
C THR A 458 39.19 -10.60 1.70
N VAL A 459 39.36 -11.45 2.71
CA VAL A 459 40.66 -12.04 3.07
C VAL A 459 41.13 -13.06 2.03
N PHE A 460 40.22 -13.88 1.52
CA PHE A 460 40.56 -14.96 0.59
C PHE A 460 40.57 -14.55 -0.89
N THR A 461 39.83 -13.50 -1.25
CA THR A 461 39.74 -13.02 -2.63
C THR A 461 40.26 -11.59 -2.75
N THR A 462 39.37 -10.63 -3.00
CA THR A 462 39.65 -9.20 -3.09
C THR A 462 38.69 -8.42 -2.21
N THR A 463 39.10 -7.22 -1.82
CA THR A 463 38.26 -6.27 -1.08
C THR A 463 36.95 -5.94 -1.81
N GLU A 464 36.99 -5.89 -3.14
CA GLU A 464 35.85 -5.58 -4.00
C GLU A 464 34.75 -6.66 -3.91
N ASN A 465 35.14 -7.93 -4.03
CA ASN A 465 34.23 -9.07 -3.90
C ASN A 465 33.59 -9.14 -2.51
N GLY A 466 34.32 -8.73 -1.47
CA GLY A 466 33.82 -8.63 -0.10
C GLY A 466 32.67 -7.62 0.03
N ILE A 467 32.81 -6.44 -0.61
CA ILE A 467 31.74 -5.44 -0.66
C ILE A 467 30.52 -6.01 -1.38
N TYR A 468 30.71 -6.57 -2.58
CA TYR A 468 29.61 -7.10 -3.38
C TYR A 468 28.84 -8.19 -2.64
N THR A 469 29.56 -9.10 -1.98
CA THR A 469 28.95 -10.16 -1.17
C THR A 469 28.13 -9.56 -0.03
N SER A 470 28.66 -8.56 0.67
CA SER A 470 27.97 -7.93 1.80
C SER A 470 26.69 -7.21 1.38
N ILE A 471 26.72 -6.46 0.27
CA ILE A 471 25.58 -5.69 -0.24
C ILE A 471 24.53 -6.64 -0.84
N ALA A 472 24.94 -7.59 -1.68
CA ALA A 472 24.03 -8.54 -2.30
C ALA A 472 23.34 -9.42 -1.25
N ALA A 473 24.08 -9.96 -0.28
CA ALA A 473 23.48 -10.78 0.78
C ALA A 473 22.52 -9.98 1.67
N SER A 474 22.83 -8.70 1.94
CA SER A 474 21.93 -7.80 2.67
C SER A 474 20.66 -7.50 1.89
N LEU A 475 20.77 -7.26 0.58
CA LEU A 475 19.62 -7.04 -0.31
C LEU A 475 18.74 -8.29 -0.40
N VAL A 476 19.33 -9.47 -0.55
CA VAL A 476 18.60 -10.75 -0.54
C VAL A 476 17.87 -10.94 0.78
N LEU A 477 18.51 -10.67 1.92
CA LEU A 477 17.85 -10.75 3.22
C LEU A 477 16.68 -9.78 3.35
N LEU A 478 16.81 -8.55 2.83
CA LEU A 478 15.72 -7.57 2.78
C LEU A 478 14.55 -8.08 1.92
N LEU A 479 14.84 -8.58 0.71
CA LEU A 479 13.82 -9.12 -0.20
C LEU A 479 13.11 -10.33 0.40
N LEU A 480 13.83 -11.22 1.09
CA LEU A 480 13.24 -12.37 1.78
C LEU A 480 12.30 -11.95 2.91
N ARG A 481 12.64 -10.90 3.67
CA ARG A 481 11.75 -10.35 4.70
C ARG A 481 10.47 -9.73 4.10
N VAL A 482 10.59 -9.06 2.96
CA VAL A 482 9.43 -8.49 2.25
C VAL A 482 8.55 -9.58 1.63
N ALA A 483 9.15 -10.63 1.06
CA ALA A 483 8.45 -11.73 0.41
C ALA A 483 7.78 -12.71 1.38
N HIS A 484 8.38 -12.92 2.57
CA HIS A 484 7.81 -13.76 3.64
C HIS A 484 7.46 -12.91 4.88
N PRO A 485 6.45 -12.04 4.79
CA PRO A 485 5.98 -11.29 5.94
C PRO A 485 5.27 -12.22 6.92
N ARG A 486 5.21 -11.79 8.17
CA ARG A 486 4.37 -12.41 9.18
C ARG A 486 2.95 -11.82 9.12
N GLY A 487 1.99 -12.59 9.58
CA GLY A 487 0.61 -12.16 9.73
C GLY A 487 -0.12 -13.10 10.66
N HIS A 488 -1.09 -12.56 11.39
CA HIS A 488 -1.71 -13.27 12.50
C HIS A 488 -3.23 -13.22 12.40
N PHE A 489 -3.88 -14.36 12.62
CA PHE A 489 -5.31 -14.41 12.88
C PHE A 489 -5.57 -13.91 14.31
N LEU A 490 -6.55 -13.02 14.46
CA LEU A 490 -6.85 -12.43 15.76
C LEU A 490 -8.06 -13.08 16.41
N GLY A 491 -7.97 -13.29 17.72
CA GLY A 491 -9.10 -13.61 18.59
C GLY A 491 -9.41 -12.46 19.54
N LYS A 492 -10.46 -12.63 20.34
CA LYS A 492 -10.99 -11.66 21.28
C LYS A 492 -10.49 -11.96 22.70
N VAL A 493 -10.09 -10.90 23.40
CA VAL A 493 -9.84 -10.91 24.84
C VAL A 493 -10.58 -9.75 25.48
N THR A 494 -11.38 -10.03 26.49
CA THR A 494 -12.05 -9.01 27.30
C THR A 494 -11.15 -8.67 28.48
N LEU A 495 -10.56 -7.48 28.46
CA LEU A 495 -9.78 -6.95 29.58
C LEU A 495 -10.70 -6.22 30.53
N THR A 496 -10.61 -6.54 31.81
CA THR A 496 -11.26 -5.78 32.89
C THR A 496 -10.18 -5.03 33.66
N ASP A 497 -10.39 -3.74 33.93
CA ASP A 497 -9.45 -3.00 34.78
C ASP A 497 -9.56 -3.55 36.22
N PRO A 498 -8.46 -4.05 36.82
CA PRO A 498 -8.47 -4.52 38.20
C PRO A 498 -8.87 -3.43 39.20
N ARG A 499 -8.75 -2.14 38.85
CA ARG A 499 -9.17 -1.01 39.70
C ARG A 499 -10.61 -0.58 39.50
N ASN A 500 -11.22 -0.89 38.35
CA ASN A 500 -12.59 -0.51 38.02
C ASN A 500 -13.30 -1.63 37.26
N SER A 501 -13.89 -2.56 38.01
CA SER A 501 -14.53 -3.77 37.46
C SER A 501 -15.75 -3.52 36.57
N ARG A 502 -16.19 -2.25 36.42
CA ARG A 502 -17.29 -1.86 35.53
C ARG A 502 -16.82 -1.52 34.10
N GLU A 503 -15.53 -1.26 33.90
CA GLU A 503 -14.98 -0.96 32.59
C GLU A 503 -14.30 -2.20 32.01
N SER A 504 -14.98 -2.82 31.04
CA SER A 504 -14.42 -3.89 30.23
C SER A 504 -14.10 -3.38 28.83
N ARG A 505 -12.88 -3.63 28.35
CA ARG A 505 -12.46 -3.32 26.97
C ARG A 505 -12.14 -4.59 26.21
N GLU A 506 -12.68 -4.69 25.01
CA GLU A 506 -12.36 -5.76 24.08
C GLU A 506 -11.05 -5.42 23.34
N VAL A 507 -10.13 -6.37 23.32
CA VAL A 507 -8.84 -6.26 22.63
C VAL A 507 -8.67 -7.49 21.74
N PHE A 508 -8.15 -7.26 20.54
CA PHE A 508 -7.88 -8.31 19.56
C PHE A 508 -6.39 -8.67 19.57
N LEU A 509 -6.09 -9.92 19.93
CA LEU A 509 -4.73 -10.47 20.05
C LEU A 509 -4.55 -11.66 19.11
N PRO A 510 -3.31 -11.95 18.66
CA PRO A 510 -3.01 -13.17 17.90
C PRO A 510 -3.56 -14.43 18.60
N LEU A 511 -4.11 -15.35 17.82
CA LEU A 511 -4.55 -16.66 18.32
C LEU A 511 -3.36 -17.53 18.77
N ASP A 512 -2.22 -17.36 18.10
CA ASP A 512 -0.98 -18.08 18.42
C ASP A 512 -0.23 -17.41 19.58
N THR A 513 0.41 -18.24 20.41
CA THR A 513 1.17 -17.76 21.58
C THR A 513 2.63 -17.49 21.20
N ASP A 514 2.98 -16.22 20.98
CA ASP A 514 4.32 -15.83 20.50
C ASP A 514 5.33 -15.48 21.59
N GLY A 515 5.08 -15.89 22.84
CA GLY A 515 5.96 -15.60 23.98
C GLY A 515 6.04 -14.11 24.40
N VAL A 516 5.36 -13.22 23.66
CA VAL A 516 5.17 -11.80 23.99
C VAL A 516 3.98 -11.59 24.92
N THR A 517 2.92 -12.37 24.74
CA THR A 517 1.72 -12.34 25.59
C THR A 517 1.93 -13.18 26.85
N ASN A 518 1.28 -12.78 27.94
CA ASN A 518 1.28 -13.58 29.16
C ASN A 518 0.61 -14.93 28.87
N PRO A 519 1.28 -16.09 29.10
CA PRO A 519 0.72 -17.42 28.84
C PRO A 519 -0.60 -17.71 29.58
N ALA A 520 -0.91 -16.96 30.64
CA ALA A 520 -2.17 -17.09 31.37
C ALA A 520 -3.38 -16.47 30.65
N VAL A 521 -3.17 -15.61 29.64
CA VAL A 521 -4.24 -14.97 28.89
C VAL A 521 -4.74 -15.92 27.81
N LYS A 522 -5.97 -16.41 27.95
CA LYS A 522 -6.64 -17.20 26.92
C LYS A 522 -7.28 -16.28 25.91
N VAL A 523 -6.86 -16.39 24.66
CA VAL A 523 -7.46 -15.70 23.53
C VAL A 523 -8.61 -16.55 23.02
N GLU A 524 -9.83 -16.00 23.04
CA GLU A 524 -11.01 -16.71 22.54
C GLU A 524 -11.18 -16.46 21.03
N PRO A 525 -11.51 -17.49 20.24
CA PRO A 525 -11.87 -17.28 18.83
C PRO A 525 -13.14 -16.40 18.73
N LEU A 526 -13.25 -15.66 17.63
CA LEU A 526 -14.33 -14.70 17.40
C LEU A 526 -15.71 -15.37 17.28
N GLU A 527 -16.77 -14.57 17.40
CA GLU A 527 -18.15 -15.00 17.18
C GLU A 527 -18.31 -15.80 15.88
N SER A 528 -19.17 -16.84 15.91
CA SER A 528 -19.35 -17.77 14.80
C SER A 528 -19.57 -17.08 13.44
N GLY A 529 -18.58 -17.17 12.56
CA GLY A 529 -18.65 -16.71 11.18
C GLY A 529 -17.92 -15.40 10.84
N VAL A 530 -17.05 -14.88 11.73
CA VAL A 530 -16.17 -13.74 11.42
C VAL A 530 -14.70 -14.13 11.59
N VAL A 531 -13.86 -13.76 10.62
CA VAL A 531 -12.39 -13.96 10.67
C VAL A 531 -11.72 -12.59 10.64
N ILE A 532 -10.76 -12.35 11.54
CA ILE A 532 -9.89 -11.17 11.48
C ILE A 532 -8.47 -11.62 11.12
N TYR A 533 -7.88 -11.00 10.11
CA TYR A 533 -6.47 -11.17 9.75
C TYR A 533 -5.73 -9.83 9.84
N ARG A 534 -4.59 -9.82 10.53
CA ARG A 534 -3.72 -8.65 10.67
C ARG A 534 -2.44 -8.84 9.88
N PHE A 535 -2.15 -7.85 9.02
CA PHE A 535 -0.89 -7.74 8.29
C PHE A 535 0.18 -7.07 9.15
N GLU A 536 1.41 -7.61 9.16
CA GLU A 536 2.55 -6.93 9.78
C GLU A 536 3.35 -6.05 8.80
N GLU A 537 3.17 -6.25 7.50
CA GLU A 537 3.91 -5.57 6.44
C GLU A 537 3.00 -5.10 5.31
N SER A 538 3.55 -4.32 4.38
CA SER A 538 2.86 -3.95 3.15
C SER A 538 2.43 -5.17 2.32
N TYR A 539 1.25 -5.09 1.74
CA TYR A 539 0.66 -6.17 0.97
C TYR A 539 0.93 -5.95 -0.52
N LEU A 540 1.89 -6.69 -1.07
CA LEU A 540 2.55 -6.44 -2.35
C LEU A 540 2.68 -7.72 -3.18
N TYR A 541 2.99 -7.60 -4.47
CA TYR A 541 3.17 -8.70 -5.41
C TYR A 541 4.12 -9.84 -4.94
N PRO A 542 5.21 -9.60 -4.16
CA PRO A 542 6.08 -10.69 -3.71
C PRO A 542 5.45 -11.55 -2.61
N ASN A 543 4.52 -11.01 -1.83
CA ASN A 543 4.00 -11.67 -0.63
C ASN A 543 2.50 -11.98 -0.68
N CYS A 544 1.75 -11.36 -1.59
CA CYS A 544 0.30 -11.45 -1.63
C CYS A 544 -0.19 -12.88 -1.80
N SER A 545 0.49 -13.70 -2.61
CA SER A 545 0.13 -15.10 -2.83
C SER A 545 0.22 -15.94 -1.56
N ILE A 546 1.26 -15.74 -0.74
CA ILE A 546 1.46 -16.52 0.49
C ILE A 546 0.39 -16.16 1.51
N ILE A 547 0.17 -14.86 1.71
CA ILE A 547 -0.87 -14.37 2.64
C ILE A 547 -2.25 -14.88 2.21
N ASN A 548 -2.55 -14.85 0.92
CA ASN A 548 -3.84 -15.30 0.41
C ASN A 548 -4.05 -16.80 0.61
N SER A 549 -3.04 -17.63 0.34
CA SER A 549 -3.12 -19.06 0.67
C SER A 549 -3.36 -19.25 2.17
N THR A 550 -2.66 -18.52 3.05
CA THR A 550 -2.88 -18.61 4.50
C THR A 550 -4.31 -18.26 4.91
N ILE A 551 -4.90 -17.20 4.33
CA ILE A 551 -6.30 -16.80 4.61
C ILE A 551 -7.27 -17.86 4.11
N VAL A 552 -7.10 -18.34 2.87
CA VAL A 552 -7.97 -19.35 2.26
C VAL A 552 -7.89 -20.68 3.01
N ASP A 553 -6.70 -21.14 3.34
CA ASP A 553 -6.46 -22.41 4.05
C ASP A 553 -7.09 -22.35 5.44
N TYR A 554 -6.89 -21.24 6.17
CA TYR A 554 -7.54 -21.04 7.46
C TYR A 554 -9.07 -21.08 7.37
N VAL A 555 -9.65 -20.49 6.32
CA VAL A 555 -11.10 -20.52 6.07
C VAL A 555 -11.55 -21.96 5.75
N LYS A 556 -10.85 -22.71 4.90
CA LYS A 556 -11.20 -24.09 4.56
C LYS A 556 -11.11 -25.02 5.78
N GLU A 557 -10.12 -24.79 6.65
CA GLU A 557 -9.91 -25.56 7.87
C GLU A 557 -10.94 -25.24 8.96
N ASN A 558 -11.28 -23.97 9.19
CA ASN A 558 -12.07 -23.55 10.36
C ASN A 558 -13.54 -23.21 10.04
N MET A 559 -13.89 -22.96 8.78
CA MET A 559 -15.24 -22.56 8.39
C MET A 559 -15.97 -23.66 7.62
N ARG A 560 -17.30 -23.64 7.72
CA ARG A 560 -18.18 -24.60 7.05
C ARG A 560 -18.21 -24.36 5.54
N ARG A 561 -18.01 -25.44 4.80
CA ARG A 561 -18.26 -25.53 3.35
C ARG A 561 -19.76 -25.44 3.06
N GLY A 562 -20.14 -24.62 2.09
CA GLY A 562 -21.54 -24.44 1.65
C GLY A 562 -22.06 -25.59 0.80
N ILE A 563 -21.24 -26.02 -0.16
CA ILE A 563 -21.59 -27.08 -1.12
C ILE A 563 -21.46 -28.46 -0.47
N ASP A 564 -22.50 -29.28 -0.58
CA ASP A 564 -22.47 -30.67 -0.13
C ASP A 564 -21.84 -31.59 -1.18
N VAL A 565 -20.57 -31.93 -0.99
CA VAL A 565 -19.81 -32.82 -1.88
C VAL A 565 -20.30 -34.27 -1.90
N SER A 566 -21.08 -34.69 -0.90
CA SER A 566 -21.65 -36.04 -0.90
C SER A 566 -22.61 -36.25 -2.07
N THR A 567 -23.28 -35.18 -2.52
CA THR A 567 -24.24 -35.20 -3.63
C THR A 567 -23.59 -35.14 -5.02
N ILE A 568 -22.30 -34.78 -5.11
CA ILE A 568 -21.57 -34.60 -6.37
C ILE A 568 -20.86 -35.90 -6.74
N ARG A 569 -21.06 -36.35 -7.98
CA ARG A 569 -20.38 -37.53 -8.55
C ARG A 569 -18.88 -37.34 -8.52
N LEU A 570 -18.12 -38.39 -8.23
CA LEU A 570 -16.66 -38.33 -8.06
C LEU A 570 -15.93 -37.68 -9.27
N GLN A 571 -16.41 -37.93 -10.49
CA GLN A 571 -15.87 -37.37 -11.74
C GLN A 571 -16.11 -35.85 -11.91
N ASP A 572 -17.17 -35.32 -11.28
CA ASP A 572 -17.56 -33.91 -11.38
C ASP A 572 -16.93 -33.07 -10.24
N ARG A 573 -16.16 -33.72 -9.35
CA ARG A 573 -15.48 -33.04 -8.25
C ARG A 573 -14.20 -32.36 -8.74
N PRO A 574 -13.85 -31.17 -8.22
CA PRO A 574 -12.59 -30.52 -8.55
C PRO A 574 -11.40 -31.38 -8.15
N TRP A 575 -10.40 -31.52 -9.02
CA TRP A 575 -9.19 -32.28 -8.72
C TRP A 575 -8.40 -31.71 -7.52
N ASN A 576 -8.49 -30.39 -7.31
CA ASN A 576 -7.85 -29.65 -6.22
C ASN A 576 -8.67 -29.66 -4.92
N ASP A 577 -9.87 -30.22 -4.93
CA ASP A 577 -10.73 -30.41 -3.76
C ASP A 577 -11.63 -31.66 -3.98
N PRO A 578 -11.02 -32.87 -3.96
CA PRO A 578 -11.72 -34.11 -4.31
C PRO A 578 -12.77 -34.55 -3.26
N GLY A 579 -12.82 -33.86 -2.12
CA GLY A 579 -13.63 -34.25 -0.98
C GLY A 579 -13.16 -35.55 -0.32
N PRO A 580 -13.96 -36.10 0.61
CA PRO A 580 -13.60 -37.33 1.32
C PRO A 580 -13.57 -38.55 0.38
N ALA A 581 -12.64 -39.46 0.65
CA ALA A 581 -12.52 -40.74 -0.04
C ALA A 581 -13.77 -41.64 0.16
N ASN A 582 -13.96 -42.62 -0.73
CA ASN A 582 -15.13 -43.50 -0.74
C ASN A 582 -15.42 -44.09 0.65
N GLY A 583 -16.67 -43.91 1.13
CA GLY A 583 -17.14 -44.43 2.42
C GLY A 583 -17.02 -43.48 3.62
N GLY A 584 -16.36 -42.33 3.48
CA GLY A 584 -16.18 -41.33 4.56
C GLY A 584 -17.03 -40.06 4.46
N ALA A 585 -17.97 -40.00 3.50
CA ALA A 585 -18.70 -38.78 3.16
C ALA A 585 -19.58 -38.25 4.30
N GLU A 586 -20.31 -39.14 5.00
CA GLU A 586 -21.20 -38.75 6.09
C GLU A 586 -20.44 -38.21 7.31
N ALA A 587 -19.32 -38.84 7.67
CA ALA A 587 -18.47 -38.38 8.78
C ALA A 587 -17.83 -37.03 8.48
N ALA A 588 -17.34 -36.83 7.26
CA ALA A 588 -16.80 -35.56 6.81
C ALA A 588 -17.88 -34.47 6.75
N GLN A 589 -19.11 -34.83 6.36
CA GLN A 589 -20.24 -33.92 6.34
C GLN A 589 -20.67 -33.53 7.76
N ALA A 590 -20.71 -34.48 8.70
CA ALA A 590 -20.98 -34.21 10.11
C ALA A 590 -19.92 -33.25 10.70
N ALA A 591 -18.64 -33.48 10.41
CA ALA A 591 -17.56 -32.59 10.81
C ALA A 591 -17.68 -31.19 10.17
N ASN A 592 -18.11 -31.10 8.91
CA ASN A 592 -18.36 -29.83 8.24
C ASN A 592 -19.57 -29.08 8.82
N LEU A 593 -20.63 -29.80 9.20
CA LEU A 593 -21.82 -29.24 9.84
C LEU A 593 -21.53 -28.65 11.22
N ALA A 594 -20.53 -29.17 11.92
CA ALA A 594 -20.07 -28.64 13.21
C ALA A 594 -19.33 -27.30 13.09
N LYS A 595 -18.79 -26.96 11.91
CA LYS A 595 -18.07 -25.69 11.70
C LYS A 595 -19.03 -24.50 11.56
N PRO A 596 -18.62 -23.29 11.97
CA PRO A 596 -19.42 -22.08 11.78
C PRO A 596 -19.49 -21.69 10.29
N LYS A 597 -20.63 -21.12 9.87
CA LYS A 597 -20.77 -20.52 8.52
C LYS A 597 -20.07 -19.17 8.48
N LEU A 598 -19.14 -18.98 7.54
CA LEU A 598 -18.47 -17.71 7.31
C LEU A 598 -19.46 -16.66 6.78
N ARG A 599 -19.37 -15.44 7.32
CA ARG A 599 -20.21 -14.29 6.93
C ARG A 599 -19.35 -13.10 6.50
N ALA A 600 -18.29 -12.83 7.25
CA ALA A 600 -17.42 -11.69 7.00
C ALA A 600 -15.95 -12.01 7.28
N ILE A 601 -15.08 -11.37 6.51
CA ILE A 601 -13.64 -11.31 6.75
C ILE A 601 -13.29 -9.86 7.01
N ILE A 602 -12.54 -9.63 8.08
CA ILE A 602 -12.02 -8.33 8.45
C ILE A 602 -10.51 -8.35 8.26
N LEU A 603 -10.03 -7.44 7.43
CA LEU A 603 -8.62 -7.25 7.15
C LEU A 603 -8.15 -6.00 7.88
N ASP A 604 -7.23 -6.17 8.84
CA ASP A 604 -6.65 -5.07 9.62
C ASP A 604 -5.45 -4.48 8.86
N PHE A 605 -5.65 -3.35 8.19
CA PHE A 605 -4.64 -2.68 7.34
C PHE A 605 -3.70 -1.77 8.13
N SER A 606 -3.61 -1.94 9.46
CA SER A 606 -2.79 -1.08 10.32
C SER A 606 -1.30 -1.14 9.98
N GLY A 607 -0.83 -2.31 9.51
CA GLY A 607 0.55 -2.53 9.05
C GLY A 607 0.76 -2.27 7.55
N VAL A 608 -0.29 -2.05 6.78
CA VAL A 608 -0.22 -1.94 5.32
C VAL A 608 -0.03 -0.48 4.91
N SER A 609 1.21 -0.11 4.61
CA SER A 609 1.54 1.23 4.10
C SER A 609 1.46 1.34 2.58
N HIS A 610 1.69 0.24 1.85
CA HIS A 610 1.64 0.16 0.41
C HIS A 610 0.81 -1.02 -0.09
N LEU A 611 0.15 -0.82 -1.23
CA LEU A 611 -0.67 -1.79 -1.94
C LEU A 611 -0.43 -1.61 -3.44
N ASP A 612 -0.27 -2.71 -4.17
CA ASP A 612 -0.10 -2.71 -5.63
C ASP A 612 -1.24 -3.42 -6.38
N THR A 613 -1.18 -3.39 -7.71
CA THR A 613 -2.22 -3.93 -8.59
C THR A 613 -2.35 -5.45 -8.48
N THR A 614 -1.23 -6.18 -8.36
CA THR A 614 -1.21 -7.63 -8.25
C THR A 614 -1.81 -8.07 -6.92
N ALA A 615 -1.50 -7.35 -5.84
CA ALA A 615 -2.08 -7.56 -4.53
C ALA A 615 -3.61 -7.34 -4.54
N VAL A 616 -4.10 -6.27 -5.17
CA VAL A 616 -5.56 -6.06 -5.35
C VAL A 616 -6.20 -7.21 -6.11
N GLN A 617 -5.60 -7.63 -7.24
CA GLN A 617 -6.10 -8.78 -8.01
C GLN A 617 -6.12 -10.05 -7.16
N ALA A 618 -5.06 -10.30 -6.40
CA ALA A 618 -4.97 -11.47 -5.55
C ALA A 618 -6.08 -11.47 -4.47
N LEU A 619 -6.44 -10.31 -3.89
CA LEU A 619 -7.58 -10.20 -2.98
C LEU A 619 -8.92 -10.49 -3.67
N ILE A 620 -9.11 -10.06 -4.92
CA ILE A 620 -10.29 -10.39 -5.73
C ILE A 620 -10.41 -11.91 -5.91
N ASP A 621 -9.29 -12.56 -6.23
CA ASP A 621 -9.22 -14.00 -6.42
C ASP A 621 -9.51 -14.73 -5.09
N THR A 622 -8.96 -14.27 -3.98
CA THR A 622 -9.24 -14.79 -2.63
C THR A 622 -10.70 -14.64 -2.25
N ARG A 623 -11.33 -13.48 -2.51
CA ARG A 623 -12.77 -13.29 -2.28
C ARG A 623 -13.60 -14.27 -3.11
N THR A 624 -13.23 -14.46 -4.37
CA THR A 624 -13.92 -15.38 -5.29
C THR A 624 -13.77 -16.83 -4.84
N GLU A 625 -12.58 -17.25 -4.43
CA GLU A 625 -12.31 -18.60 -3.94
C GLU A 625 -13.06 -18.89 -2.63
N ILE A 626 -13.05 -17.96 -1.69
CA ILE A 626 -13.77 -18.08 -0.42
C ILE A 626 -15.28 -18.11 -0.64
N ALA A 627 -15.81 -17.25 -1.52
CA ALA A 627 -17.23 -17.26 -1.86
C ALA A 627 -17.65 -18.60 -2.49
N ARG A 628 -16.82 -19.18 -3.36
CA ARG A 628 -17.05 -20.52 -3.93
C ARG A 628 -17.05 -21.63 -2.87
N TRP A 629 -16.17 -21.54 -1.87
CA TRP A 629 -16.12 -22.52 -0.78
C TRP A 629 -17.37 -22.46 0.12
N VAL A 630 -17.81 -21.25 0.47
CA VAL A 630 -18.94 -21.01 1.38
C VAL A 630 -20.28 -21.11 0.66
N ASP A 631 -20.30 -21.09 -0.67
CA ASP A 631 -21.50 -21.03 -1.52
C ASP A 631 -22.43 -19.86 -1.15
N ALA A 632 -21.83 -18.75 -0.74
CA ALA A 632 -22.53 -17.54 -0.36
C ALA A 632 -21.61 -16.32 -0.50
N PRO A 633 -22.16 -15.13 -0.75
CA PRO A 633 -21.37 -13.91 -0.71
C PRO A 633 -20.84 -13.66 0.70
N VAL A 634 -19.54 -13.37 0.81
CA VAL A 634 -18.83 -13.04 2.05
C VAL A 634 -18.46 -11.57 2.02
N GLU A 635 -18.75 -10.85 3.11
CA GLU A 635 -18.44 -9.42 3.24
C GLU A 635 -16.96 -9.23 3.61
N PHE A 636 -16.25 -8.37 2.88
CA PHE A 636 -14.85 -8.00 3.16
C PHE A 636 -14.81 -6.61 3.78
N HIS A 637 -14.43 -6.54 5.04
CA HIS A 637 -14.28 -5.30 5.79
C HIS A 637 -12.79 -4.94 5.91
N PHE A 638 -12.45 -3.66 5.72
CA PHE A 638 -11.10 -3.16 5.91
C PHE A 638 -11.08 -2.22 7.09
N ALA A 639 -10.30 -2.55 8.11
CA ALA A 639 -10.09 -1.70 9.28
C ALA A 639 -8.80 -0.90 9.12
N THR A 640 -8.70 0.24 9.84
CA THR A 640 -7.48 1.04 10.01
C THR A 640 -6.84 1.54 8.70
N LEU A 641 -7.66 1.77 7.68
CA LEU A 641 -7.20 2.25 6.39
C LEU A 641 -6.94 3.76 6.43
N LEU A 642 -5.65 4.13 6.49
CA LEU A 642 -5.23 5.53 6.58
C LEU A 642 -4.84 6.16 5.24
N SER A 643 -4.45 5.35 4.26
CA SER A 643 -3.96 5.85 2.97
C SER A 643 -5.11 5.98 1.96
N PRO A 644 -5.42 7.20 1.47
CA PRO A 644 -6.46 7.38 0.45
C PRO A 644 -6.12 6.69 -0.87
N TRP A 645 -4.82 6.49 -1.15
CA TRP A 645 -4.37 5.79 -2.35
C TRP A 645 -4.71 4.29 -2.28
N ILE A 646 -4.56 3.68 -1.10
CA ILE A 646 -4.98 2.29 -0.87
C ILE A 646 -6.50 2.18 -0.97
N GLN A 647 -7.25 3.15 -0.41
CA GLN A 647 -8.71 3.18 -0.54
C GLN A 647 -9.14 3.19 -2.01
N ARG A 648 -8.51 4.06 -2.81
CA ARG A 648 -8.74 4.15 -4.26
C ARG A 648 -8.45 2.82 -4.95
N ALA A 649 -7.34 2.17 -4.62
CA ALA A 649 -6.97 0.89 -5.23
C ALA A 649 -7.96 -0.22 -4.86
N LEU A 650 -8.44 -0.28 -3.62
CA LEU A 650 -9.46 -1.25 -3.19
C LEU A 650 -10.82 -0.99 -3.83
N ILE A 651 -11.25 0.27 -3.95
CA ILE A 651 -12.48 0.64 -4.66
C ILE A 651 -12.39 0.24 -6.14
N ALA A 652 -11.23 0.46 -6.78
CA ALA A 652 -11.00 0.02 -8.15
C ALA A 652 -11.13 -1.52 -8.30
N GLY A 653 -10.77 -2.28 -7.27
CA GLY A 653 -10.98 -3.72 -7.20
C GLY A 653 -12.40 -4.16 -6.78
N GLY A 654 -13.36 -3.25 -6.67
CA GLY A 654 -14.75 -3.57 -6.29
C GLY A 654 -14.95 -3.86 -4.79
N PHE A 655 -14.02 -3.43 -3.93
CA PHE A 655 -14.17 -3.45 -2.48
C PHE A 655 -14.74 -2.12 -1.96
N GLY A 656 -15.41 -2.13 -0.80
CA GLY A 656 -15.88 -0.90 -0.17
C GLY A 656 -17.29 -0.45 -0.56
N THR A 657 -17.79 -0.81 -1.74
CA THR A 657 -19.10 -0.37 -2.27
C THR A 657 -20.25 -1.29 -1.81
N GLY A 658 -21.38 -0.70 -1.39
CA GLY A 658 -22.46 -1.32 -0.58
C GLY A 658 -23.24 -2.53 -1.12
N SER A 659 -22.79 -3.23 -2.18
CA SER A 659 -23.38 -4.52 -2.59
C SER A 659 -22.38 -5.66 -2.38
N PRO A 660 -22.64 -6.64 -1.49
CA PRO A 660 -21.81 -7.83 -1.35
C PRO A 660 -21.81 -8.71 -2.62
N ASN A 661 -22.76 -8.48 -3.53
CA ASN A 661 -22.88 -9.11 -4.85
C ASN A 661 -22.34 -8.25 -6.01
N ALA A 662 -21.68 -7.11 -5.75
CA ALA A 662 -21.09 -6.31 -6.81
C ALA A 662 -20.11 -7.16 -7.63
N VAL A 663 -20.26 -7.16 -8.96
CA VAL A 663 -19.37 -7.85 -9.89
C VAL A 663 -17.96 -7.27 -9.71
N LEU A 664 -17.03 -8.11 -9.26
CA LEU A 664 -15.64 -7.73 -9.11
C LEU A 664 -15.04 -7.44 -10.50
N SER A 665 -14.54 -6.22 -10.69
CA SER A 665 -13.78 -5.86 -11.89
C SER A 665 -12.38 -6.42 -11.73
N GLU A 666 -11.97 -7.32 -12.63
CA GLU A 666 -10.60 -7.82 -12.66
C GLU A 666 -9.66 -6.66 -13.03
N VAL A 667 -8.72 -6.36 -12.14
CA VAL A 667 -7.81 -5.21 -12.28
C VAL A 667 -6.58 -5.60 -13.09
N ALA A 668 -6.12 -6.86 -12.96
CA ALA A 668 -4.91 -7.35 -13.60
C ALA A 668 -5.00 -8.86 -13.89
N SER A 669 -6.09 -9.33 -14.52
CA SER A 669 -6.17 -10.73 -14.92
C SER A 669 -5.22 -11.04 -16.09
N ILE A 670 -4.41 -12.08 -15.91
CA ILE A 670 -3.48 -12.58 -16.95
C ILE A 670 -4.26 -13.37 -18.01
N VAL A 671 -5.37 -14.00 -17.62
CA VAL A 671 -6.27 -14.75 -18.50
C VAL A 671 -7.67 -14.18 -18.34
N THR A 672 -8.18 -13.58 -19.40
CA THR A 672 -9.58 -13.17 -19.48
C THR A 672 -10.42 -14.43 -19.70
N TYR A 673 -11.10 -14.92 -18.67
CA TYR A 673 -12.12 -15.95 -18.86
C TYR A 673 -13.33 -15.34 -19.57
N GLY A 674 -13.36 -15.48 -20.89
CA GLY A 674 -14.53 -15.18 -21.71
C GLY A 674 -15.42 -16.40 -21.83
N ASP A 675 -16.11 -16.81 -20.76
CA ASP A 675 -17.04 -17.95 -20.81
C ASP A 675 -18.36 -17.68 -20.07
N GLY A 676 -19.47 -18.04 -20.74
CA GLY A 676 -20.87 -17.83 -20.37
C GLY A 676 -21.37 -18.57 -19.12
N HIS A 677 -20.49 -19.00 -18.22
CA HIS A 677 -20.87 -19.62 -16.94
C HIS A 677 -20.97 -18.63 -15.76
N ARG A 678 -20.59 -17.36 -15.96
CA ARG A 678 -20.86 -16.27 -14.97
C ARG A 678 -22.31 -15.76 -15.00
N ASP A 679 -23.16 -16.31 -15.87
CA ASP A 679 -24.53 -15.81 -16.10
C ASP A 679 -25.54 -16.19 -14.99
N ALA A 680 -25.21 -17.11 -14.07
CA ALA A 680 -26.11 -17.49 -12.98
C ALA A 680 -26.26 -16.42 -11.87
N TRP A 681 -25.33 -15.47 -11.79
CA TRP A 681 -25.36 -14.34 -10.85
C TRP A 681 -25.42 -12.98 -11.54
N LYS A 682 -25.72 -12.95 -12.84
CA LYS A 682 -26.08 -11.72 -13.56
C LYS A 682 -27.53 -11.36 -13.25
N ASP A 683 -27.78 -10.95 -12.01
CA ASP A 683 -29.02 -10.26 -11.70
C ASP A 683 -28.90 -8.79 -12.12
N GLN A 684 -29.96 -8.29 -12.75
CA GLN A 684 -30.00 -7.10 -13.61
C GLN A 684 -29.93 -5.77 -12.84
N SER A 685 -28.86 -5.48 -12.11
CA SER A 685 -28.59 -4.10 -11.66
C SER A 685 -27.71 -3.37 -12.67
N LYS A 686 -28.32 -2.88 -13.75
CA LYS A 686 -27.72 -1.78 -14.55
C LYS A 686 -27.71 -0.53 -13.64
N THR A 687 -26.67 -0.41 -12.83
CA THR A 687 -26.42 0.83 -12.10
C THR A 687 -26.06 1.92 -13.11
N PRO A 688 -26.58 3.16 -12.97
CA PRO A 688 -26.26 4.26 -13.86
C PRO A 688 -24.76 4.49 -13.95
N GLN A 689 -24.33 4.96 -15.11
CA GLN A 689 -22.94 5.00 -15.48
C GLN A 689 -22.47 6.49 -15.57
N THR A 690 -21.64 6.98 -14.63
CA THR A 690 -21.07 8.37 -14.54
C THR A 690 -19.51 8.56 -14.51
N ASP A 691 -18.81 9.36 -13.68
CA ASP A 691 -17.35 9.63 -13.86
C ASP A 691 -16.50 9.59 -12.57
N ILE A 692 -15.56 8.63 -12.44
CA ILE A 692 -14.63 8.52 -11.29
C ILE A 692 -13.74 9.76 -11.08
N GLU A 693 -13.39 10.49 -12.13
CA GLU A 693 -12.55 11.69 -12.02
C GLU A 693 -13.33 13.01 -12.19
N ALA A 694 -14.66 12.98 -12.37
CA ALA A 694 -15.46 14.22 -12.44
C ALA A 694 -15.71 14.85 -11.07
N HIS A 695 -15.86 14.02 -10.03
CA HIS A 695 -16.01 14.50 -8.66
C HIS A 695 -14.64 14.67 -8.00
N ASP A 696 -13.86 15.59 -8.56
CA ASP A 696 -12.64 16.09 -7.92
C ASP A 696 -13.06 16.77 -6.59
N THR A 697 -12.55 16.27 -5.46
CA THR A 697 -12.67 16.93 -4.14
C THR A 697 -11.79 18.19 -4.06
N SER A 698 -11.48 18.81 -5.21
CA SER A 698 -10.59 19.96 -5.33
C SER A 698 -11.28 21.31 -5.12
N GLN A 699 -12.61 21.33 -5.00
CA GLN A 699 -13.14 22.31 -4.05
C GLN A 699 -12.62 21.83 -2.70
N PRO A 700 -11.74 22.60 -2.00
CA PRO A 700 -11.67 22.38 -0.58
C PRO A 700 -13.12 22.33 -0.12
N TYR A 701 -13.44 21.49 0.86
CA TYR A 701 -14.46 21.93 1.78
C TYR A 701 -13.93 23.27 2.33
N LEU A 702 -14.05 24.39 1.56
CA LEU A 702 -14.77 25.53 2.06
C LEU A 702 -15.96 24.84 2.69
N LEU A 703 -15.86 24.70 4.00
CA LEU A 703 -17.02 24.66 4.84
C LEU A 703 -17.91 25.76 4.26
N ARG A 704 -18.76 25.39 3.30
CA ARG A 704 -20.07 25.98 3.26
C ARG A 704 -20.52 25.62 4.66
N GLU A 705 -20.50 26.60 5.54
CA GLU A 705 -20.90 26.52 6.94
C GLU A 705 -22.36 26.02 6.98
N ARG A 706 -22.57 24.77 6.58
CA ARG A 706 -23.55 23.92 7.20
C ARG A 706 -22.79 23.39 8.38
N GLU A 707 -23.05 24.05 9.51
CA GLU A 707 -22.79 23.59 10.86
C GLU A 707 -22.41 22.10 10.86
N GLY A 708 -21.11 21.82 10.92
CA GLY A 708 -20.65 20.46 11.15
C GLY A 708 -21.13 20.11 12.54
N SER A 709 -22.26 19.41 12.65
CA SER A 709 -22.70 18.89 13.93
C SER A 709 -21.62 17.89 14.40
N GLU A 710 -21.35 17.86 15.70
CA GLU A 710 -20.49 16.84 16.33
C GLU A 710 -20.96 15.39 16.04
N SER A 711 -22.09 15.21 15.35
CA SER A 711 -22.74 13.94 15.03
C SER A 711 -22.58 13.45 13.58
N SER A 712 -21.75 14.08 12.75
CA SER A 712 -21.51 13.60 11.38
C SER A 712 -20.66 12.32 11.35
N PRO A 713 -20.95 11.34 10.47
CA PRO A 713 -20.17 10.10 10.38
C PRO A 713 -18.73 10.39 9.91
N LEU A 714 -17.76 9.71 10.54
CA LEU A 714 -16.32 9.89 10.25
C LEU A 714 -15.90 9.40 8.86
N LEU A 715 -16.64 8.44 8.29
CA LEU A 715 -16.38 7.89 6.96
C LEU A 715 -17.59 8.13 6.05
N PRO A 716 -17.37 8.28 4.72
CA PRO A 716 -18.48 8.43 3.78
C PRO A 716 -19.43 7.23 3.83
N GLU A 717 -20.73 7.50 3.88
CA GLU A 717 -21.77 6.46 3.85
C GLU A 717 -21.73 5.62 2.58
N ALA A 718 -21.17 6.17 1.49
CA ALA A 718 -20.94 5.47 0.23
C ALA A 718 -19.96 4.28 0.34
N THR A 719 -19.17 4.21 1.42
CA THR A 719 -18.19 3.13 1.66
C THR A 719 -18.40 2.39 2.99
N PRO A 720 -19.48 1.59 3.14
CA PRO A 720 -19.84 0.96 4.40
C PRO A 720 -18.86 -0.14 4.89
N PHE A 721 -17.98 -0.63 4.02
CA PHE A 721 -17.01 -1.69 4.35
C PHE A 721 -15.62 -1.18 4.75
N PHE A 722 -15.40 0.14 4.69
CA PHE A 722 -14.20 0.75 5.23
C PHE A 722 -14.47 1.25 6.65
N HIS A 723 -13.57 0.94 7.56
CA HIS A 723 -13.70 1.22 8.99
C HIS A 723 -12.43 1.90 9.49
N PHE A 724 -12.61 2.92 10.34
CA PHE A 724 -11.48 3.65 10.92
C PHE A 724 -10.71 2.78 11.91
N ASP A 725 -11.40 1.94 12.67
CA ASP A 725 -10.81 1.03 13.65
C ASP A 725 -11.37 -0.40 13.54
N LEU A 726 -10.66 -1.33 14.17
CA LEU A 726 -11.02 -2.75 14.15
C LEU A 726 -12.34 -3.02 14.90
N VAL A 727 -12.64 -2.24 15.93
CA VAL A 727 -13.87 -2.37 16.72
C VAL A 727 -15.10 -1.97 15.91
N ALA A 728 -15.05 -0.89 15.12
CA ALA A 728 -16.14 -0.52 14.21
C ALA A 728 -16.36 -1.60 13.15
N ALA A 729 -15.29 -2.16 12.57
CA ALA A 729 -15.40 -3.25 11.62
C ALA A 729 -16.09 -4.48 12.24
N MET A 730 -15.74 -4.84 13.47
CA MET A 730 -16.36 -5.95 14.20
C MET A 730 -17.83 -5.69 14.56
N ARG A 731 -18.19 -4.46 14.95
CA ARG A 731 -19.58 -4.10 15.20
C ARG A 731 -20.41 -4.13 13.92
N ALA A 732 -19.83 -3.70 12.79
CA ALA A 732 -20.48 -3.74 11.49
C ALA A 732 -20.72 -5.20 11.05
N SER A 733 -19.74 -6.09 11.24
CA SER A 733 -19.86 -7.50 10.87
C SER A 733 -20.82 -8.29 11.77
N SER A 734 -20.89 -8.03 13.07
CA SER A 734 -21.83 -8.72 13.98
C SER A 734 -23.30 -8.41 13.65
N LYS A 735 -23.60 -7.19 13.16
CA LYS A 735 -24.94 -6.80 12.72
C LYS A 735 -25.44 -7.55 11.46
N ILE A 736 -24.56 -8.22 10.70
CA ILE A 736 -24.92 -8.96 9.49
C ILE A 736 -25.99 -10.01 9.78
N LYS A 737 -25.90 -10.73 10.91
CA LYS A 737 -26.88 -11.76 11.27
C LYS A 737 -28.30 -11.19 11.37
N HIS A 738 -28.44 -10.00 11.94
CA HIS A 738 -29.74 -9.35 12.11
C HIS A 738 -30.23 -8.73 10.80
N ARG A 739 -29.36 -8.05 10.04
CA ARG A 739 -29.71 -7.45 8.74
C ARG A 739 -30.20 -8.50 7.74
N LYS A 740 -29.43 -9.57 7.56
CA LYS A 740 -29.78 -10.65 6.62
C LYS A 740 -31.06 -11.37 7.01
N GLY A 741 -31.29 -11.59 8.31
CA GLY A 741 -32.55 -12.18 8.79
C GLY A 741 -33.79 -11.34 8.44
N MET A 742 -33.68 -10.01 8.49
CA MET A 742 -34.77 -9.12 8.09
C MET A 742 -34.98 -9.10 6.57
N GLU A 743 -33.90 -9.08 5.78
CA GLU A 743 -33.98 -9.14 4.32
C GLU A 743 -34.55 -10.48 3.83
N ASP A 744 -34.10 -11.60 4.39
CA ASP A 744 -34.59 -12.94 4.07
C ASP A 744 -36.08 -13.07 4.41
N ALA A 745 -36.52 -12.47 5.53
CA ALA A 745 -37.95 -12.43 5.90
C ALA A 745 -38.78 -11.60 4.90
N LYS A 746 -38.27 -10.46 4.43
CA LYS A 746 -38.93 -9.66 3.37
C LYS A 746 -39.02 -10.43 2.05
N LYS A 747 -37.92 -11.04 1.60
CA LYS A 747 -37.90 -11.86 0.37
C LYS A 747 -38.84 -13.05 0.46
N SER A 748 -38.92 -13.72 1.62
CA SER A 748 -39.84 -14.82 1.84
C SER A 748 -41.31 -14.41 1.68
N LYS A 749 -41.70 -13.21 2.15
CA LYS A 749 -43.05 -12.65 1.91
C LYS A 749 -43.32 -12.44 0.42
N ILE A 750 -42.39 -11.80 -0.29
CA ILE A 750 -42.50 -11.53 -1.74
C ILE A 750 -42.65 -12.85 -2.52
N TYR A 751 -41.80 -13.83 -2.25
CA TYR A 751 -41.86 -15.15 -2.90
C TYR A 751 -43.17 -15.88 -2.58
N GLY A 752 -43.68 -15.73 -1.34
CA GLY A 752 -44.97 -16.27 -0.93
C GLY A 752 -46.16 -15.63 -1.66
N LYS A 753 -46.11 -14.33 -1.97
CA LYS A 753 -47.13 -13.63 -2.80
C LYS A 753 -47.08 -14.09 -4.25
N ALA A 754 -45.90 -14.05 -4.87
CA ALA A 754 -45.70 -14.48 -6.26
C ALA A 754 -46.09 -15.94 -6.49
N ALA A 755 -45.77 -16.84 -5.57
CA ALA A 755 -46.16 -18.26 -5.67
C ALA A 755 -47.68 -18.45 -5.70
N ARG A 756 -48.46 -17.61 -5.01
CA ARG A 756 -49.93 -17.71 -4.99
C ARG A 756 -50.57 -17.06 -6.22
N GLU A 757 -50.02 -15.95 -6.70
CA GLU A 757 -50.42 -15.37 -7.99
C GLU A 757 -50.20 -16.37 -9.14
N LEU A 758 -49.07 -17.07 -9.17
CA LEU A 758 -48.78 -18.12 -10.16
C LEU A 758 -49.82 -19.25 -10.11
N VAL A 759 -50.14 -19.74 -8.91
CA VAL A 759 -51.16 -20.78 -8.72
C VAL A 759 -52.55 -20.29 -9.16
N SER A 760 -52.89 -19.02 -8.91
CA SER A 760 -54.16 -18.41 -9.32
C SER A 760 -54.26 -18.29 -10.84
N ALA A 761 -53.23 -17.75 -11.50
CA ALA A 761 -53.20 -17.55 -12.94
C ALA A 761 -53.25 -18.88 -13.71
N ALA A 762 -52.53 -19.90 -13.22
CA ALA A 762 -52.58 -21.25 -13.77
C ALA A 762 -54.00 -21.84 -13.72
N LYS A 763 -54.74 -21.60 -12.62
CA LYS A 763 -56.12 -22.07 -12.47
C LYS A 763 -57.12 -21.30 -13.33
N ALA A 764 -56.98 -19.99 -13.43
CA ALA A 764 -57.91 -19.13 -14.19
C ALA A 764 -57.86 -19.39 -15.70
N GLY A 765 -56.68 -19.72 -16.25
CA GLY A 765 -56.50 -20.04 -17.67
C GLY A 765 -56.59 -21.52 -18.03
N GLY A 766 -56.84 -22.42 -17.06
CA GLY A 766 -57.14 -23.83 -17.31
C GLY A 766 -55.96 -24.74 -17.72
N SER A 767 -54.77 -24.18 -17.97
CA SER A 767 -53.53 -24.91 -18.28
C SER A 767 -52.34 -24.33 -17.51
N THR A 768 -51.39 -25.19 -17.14
CA THR A 768 -50.11 -24.83 -16.51
C THR A 768 -49.01 -24.52 -17.52
N ASN A 769 -49.30 -24.65 -18.81
CA ASN A 769 -48.37 -24.32 -19.89
C ASN A 769 -48.44 -22.81 -20.24
N PRO A 770 -47.32 -22.05 -20.15
CA PRO A 770 -47.32 -20.61 -20.44
C PRO A 770 -47.72 -20.25 -21.87
N GLU A 771 -47.52 -21.14 -22.84
CA GLU A 771 -47.90 -20.91 -24.25
C GLU A 771 -49.42 -21.01 -24.48
N GLU A 772 -50.12 -21.79 -23.64
CA GLU A 772 -51.57 -21.97 -23.72
C GLU A 772 -52.34 -20.99 -22.80
N ASN A 773 -51.66 -20.45 -21.78
CA ASN A 773 -52.23 -19.57 -20.77
C ASN A 773 -51.46 -18.25 -20.70
N THR A 774 -51.92 -17.26 -21.47
CA THR A 774 -51.29 -15.94 -21.59
C THR A 774 -51.25 -15.18 -20.27
N LEU A 775 -52.27 -15.34 -19.40
CA LEU A 775 -52.27 -14.76 -18.04
C LEU A 775 -51.12 -15.33 -17.19
N LEU A 776 -50.86 -16.63 -17.32
CA LEU A 776 -49.75 -17.27 -16.62
C LEU A 776 -48.38 -16.78 -17.13
N ALA A 777 -48.23 -16.56 -18.44
CA ALA A 777 -47.00 -16.02 -19.01
C ALA A 777 -46.65 -14.63 -18.44
N VAL A 778 -47.64 -13.75 -18.30
CA VAL A 778 -47.46 -12.41 -17.70
C VAL A 778 -47.06 -12.52 -16.22
N VAL A 779 -47.70 -13.40 -15.45
CA VAL A 779 -47.39 -13.57 -14.02
C VAL A 779 -46.02 -14.21 -13.81
N ILE A 780 -45.59 -15.13 -14.68
CA ILE A 780 -44.23 -15.70 -14.65
C ILE A 780 -43.19 -14.60 -14.91
N ARG A 781 -43.45 -13.68 -15.86
CA ARG A 781 -42.57 -12.54 -16.11
C ARG A 781 -42.47 -11.64 -14.89
N ARG A 782 -43.60 -11.25 -14.30
CA ARG A 782 -43.63 -10.44 -13.06
C ARG A 782 -42.90 -11.14 -11.89
N ALA A 783 -43.06 -12.45 -11.73
CA ALA A 783 -42.35 -13.20 -10.70
C ALA A 783 -40.83 -13.21 -10.91
N ARG A 784 -40.38 -13.28 -12.17
CA ARG A 784 -38.96 -13.15 -12.52
C ARG A 784 -38.44 -11.74 -12.27
N ASP A 785 -39.21 -10.73 -12.65
CA ASP A 785 -38.87 -9.31 -12.42
C ASP A 785 -38.80 -9.01 -10.91
N ALA A 786 -39.62 -9.68 -10.09
CA ALA A 786 -39.57 -9.64 -8.63
C ALA A 786 -38.44 -10.50 -7.99
N GLY A 787 -37.56 -11.09 -8.81
CA GLY A 787 -36.39 -11.85 -8.34
C GLY A 787 -36.70 -13.25 -7.77
N VAL A 788 -37.85 -13.85 -8.10
CA VAL A 788 -38.21 -15.19 -7.62
C VAL A 788 -37.38 -16.27 -8.35
N PRO A 789 -36.69 -17.18 -7.63
CA PRO A 789 -35.92 -18.26 -8.25
C PRO A 789 -36.78 -19.17 -9.12
N LYS A 790 -36.20 -19.68 -10.22
CA LYS A 790 -36.89 -20.58 -11.16
C LYS A 790 -37.48 -21.81 -10.48
N GLU A 791 -36.75 -22.41 -9.54
CA GLU A 791 -37.20 -23.57 -8.76
C GLU A 791 -38.45 -23.26 -7.93
N ASN A 792 -38.57 -22.04 -7.37
CA ASN A 792 -39.77 -21.63 -6.63
C ASN A 792 -40.99 -21.46 -7.56
N ILE A 793 -40.77 -20.98 -8.79
CA ILE A 793 -41.81 -20.87 -9.82
C ILE A 793 -42.28 -22.28 -10.23
N GLU A 794 -41.36 -23.19 -10.52
CA GLU A 794 -41.66 -24.59 -10.88
C GLU A 794 -42.38 -25.31 -9.72
N ASN A 795 -41.94 -25.12 -8.49
CA ASN A 795 -42.61 -25.65 -7.30
C ASN A 795 -44.03 -25.08 -7.12
N ALA A 796 -44.24 -23.80 -7.40
CA ALA A 796 -45.57 -23.18 -7.35
C ALA A 796 -46.51 -23.76 -8.42
N LEU A 797 -46.02 -23.95 -9.65
CA LEU A 797 -46.77 -24.56 -10.75
C LEU A 797 -47.11 -26.03 -10.46
N GLY A 798 -46.14 -26.80 -9.95
CA GLY A 798 -46.37 -28.18 -9.51
C GLY A 798 -47.38 -28.29 -8.35
N ARG A 799 -47.47 -27.27 -7.49
CA ARG A 799 -48.55 -27.18 -6.48
C ARG A 799 -49.91 -26.88 -7.12
N ALA A 800 -49.95 -26.06 -8.17
CA ALA A 800 -51.19 -25.75 -8.90
C ALA A 800 -51.78 -27.01 -9.55
N GLU A 801 -50.95 -27.87 -10.15
CA GLU A 801 -51.38 -29.15 -10.75
C GLU A 801 -51.92 -30.15 -9.73
N ARG A 802 -51.32 -30.20 -8.53
CA ARG A 802 -51.68 -31.16 -7.47
C ARG A 802 -52.92 -30.74 -6.67
N ALA A 803 -53.27 -29.45 -6.62
CA ALA A 803 -54.29 -28.93 -5.72
C ALA A 803 -55.70 -28.86 -6.34
N LYS A 804 -56.54 -29.89 -6.10
CA LYS A 804 -57.99 -29.92 -6.39
C LYS A 804 -58.88 -29.15 -5.38
N GLY A 805 -58.32 -28.46 -4.39
CA GLY A 805 -59.05 -27.68 -3.38
C GLY A 805 -59.16 -26.20 -3.72
N HIS A 806 -60.34 -25.60 -3.46
CA HIS A 806 -60.62 -24.18 -3.64
C HIS A 806 -59.89 -23.38 -2.54
N GLY A 807 -58.96 -22.49 -2.91
CA GLY A 807 -58.61 -21.37 -2.02
C GLY A 807 -59.84 -20.47 -1.94
N GLN A 808 -60.42 -20.31 -0.75
CA GLN A 808 -61.67 -19.59 -0.61
C GLN A 808 -61.38 -18.10 -0.70
N ALA A 809 -61.92 -17.43 -1.72
CA ALA A 809 -61.86 -15.98 -1.85
C ALA A 809 -62.74 -15.36 -0.76
N MET A 810 -62.18 -14.40 -0.03
CA MET A 810 -62.86 -13.66 1.04
C MET A 810 -62.75 -12.18 0.74
N LEU A 811 -63.85 -11.46 0.97
CA LEU A 811 -63.90 -10.01 0.85
C LEU A 811 -64.18 -9.46 2.24
N PHE A 812 -63.30 -8.59 2.74
CA PHE A 812 -63.51 -7.86 3.99
C PHE A 812 -63.88 -6.42 3.67
N GLU A 813 -64.90 -5.94 4.35
CA GLU A 813 -65.49 -4.62 4.13
C GLU A 813 -65.31 -3.81 5.42
N ALA A 814 -64.70 -2.62 5.31
CA ALA A 814 -64.47 -1.72 6.43
C ALA A 814 -64.71 -0.26 6.03
N ILE A 815 -65.12 0.56 6.99
CA ILE A 815 -65.12 2.02 6.86
C ILE A 815 -64.01 2.58 7.75
N TYR A 816 -63.18 3.44 7.18
CA TYR A 816 -62.14 4.21 7.84
C TYR A 816 -62.62 5.65 8.08
N ASP A 817 -62.48 6.08 9.32
CA ASP A 817 -62.87 7.38 9.88
C ASP A 817 -64.33 7.83 9.63
N GLY A 818 -65.19 6.89 9.23
CA GLY A 818 -66.62 7.14 8.98
C GLY A 818 -66.94 7.62 7.56
N THR A 819 -65.94 7.93 6.74
CA THR A 819 -66.11 8.53 5.39
C THR A 819 -65.50 7.68 4.29
N THR A 820 -64.38 7.00 4.54
CA THR A 820 -63.63 6.26 3.53
C THR A 820 -63.95 4.77 3.59
N GLY A 821 -64.62 4.22 2.59
CA GLY A 821 -64.75 2.77 2.42
C GLY A 821 -63.43 2.10 2.04
N ILE A 822 -63.10 0.99 2.70
CA ILE A 822 -61.97 0.09 2.43
C ILE A 822 -62.52 -1.30 2.12
N LEU A 823 -62.10 -1.87 1.01
CA LEU A 823 -62.43 -3.21 0.56
C LEU A 823 -61.15 -4.03 0.47
N VAL A 824 -61.05 -5.13 1.22
CA VAL A 824 -59.85 -6.00 1.24
C VAL A 824 -60.21 -7.34 0.62
N GLU A 825 -59.55 -7.67 -0.48
CA GLU A 825 -59.68 -8.95 -1.17
C GLU A 825 -58.59 -9.90 -0.68
N CYS A 826 -58.99 -11.03 -0.11
CA CYS A 826 -58.09 -12.02 0.45
C CYS A 826 -58.31 -13.39 -0.20
N ARG A 827 -57.22 -14.15 -0.35
CA ARG A 827 -57.28 -15.54 -0.79
C ARG A 827 -56.41 -16.40 0.10
N SER A 828 -57.06 -17.31 0.83
CA SER A 828 -56.39 -18.10 1.86
C SER A 828 -56.66 -19.59 1.73
N ASP A 829 -55.67 -20.38 2.15
CA ASP A 829 -55.76 -21.80 2.42
C ASP A 829 -56.35 -22.11 3.80
N ASN A 830 -56.34 -21.13 4.72
CA ASN A 830 -56.88 -21.23 6.07
C ASN A 830 -57.70 -19.99 6.44
N VAL A 831 -59.01 -20.09 6.22
CA VAL A 831 -60.01 -19.04 6.47
C VAL A 831 -59.91 -18.47 7.90
N HIS A 832 -59.76 -19.32 8.91
CA HIS A 832 -59.73 -18.85 10.31
C HIS A 832 -58.48 -18.02 10.64
N ARG A 833 -57.32 -18.37 10.07
CA ARG A 833 -56.07 -17.61 10.24
C ARG A 833 -56.21 -16.22 9.65
N THR A 834 -56.67 -16.15 8.40
CA THR A 834 -56.77 -14.90 7.65
C THR A 834 -57.83 -13.98 8.22
N VAL A 835 -59.00 -14.52 8.58
CA VAL A 835 -60.05 -13.75 9.26
C VAL A 835 -59.51 -13.14 10.55
N LYS A 836 -58.74 -13.89 11.33
CA LYS A 836 -58.13 -13.37 12.57
C LYS A 836 -57.10 -12.28 12.27
N GLN A 837 -56.15 -12.51 11.36
CA GLN A 837 -55.09 -11.54 11.04
C GLN A 837 -55.63 -10.23 10.44
N VAL A 838 -56.57 -10.31 9.51
CA VAL A 838 -57.18 -9.12 8.89
C VAL A 838 -58.02 -8.35 9.91
N LYS A 839 -58.77 -9.04 10.78
CA LYS A 839 -59.49 -8.39 11.88
C LYS A 839 -58.55 -7.77 12.91
N ASP A 840 -57.43 -8.43 13.22
CA ASP A 840 -56.43 -7.91 14.17
C ASP A 840 -55.70 -6.69 13.60
N LEU A 841 -55.42 -6.65 12.29
CA LEU A 841 -54.88 -5.47 11.59
C LEU A 841 -55.88 -4.32 11.56
N LEU A 842 -57.13 -4.58 11.17
CA LEU A 842 -58.19 -3.55 11.24
C LEU A 842 -58.43 -3.10 12.69
N ALA A 843 -58.19 -3.97 13.68
CA ALA A 843 -58.31 -3.67 15.10
C ALA A 843 -57.09 -2.94 15.70
N SER A 844 -55.87 -3.18 15.22
CA SER A 844 -54.67 -2.46 15.70
C SER A 844 -54.74 -0.97 15.35
N TYR A 845 -55.36 -0.66 14.21
CA TYR A 845 -55.69 0.70 13.78
C TYR A 845 -57.05 1.21 14.31
N ARG A 846 -57.71 0.46 15.22
CA ARG A 846 -58.98 0.82 15.88
C ARG A 846 -58.78 1.59 17.19
N TYR A 847 -57.60 1.48 17.82
CA TYR A 847 -57.24 2.14 19.07
C TYR A 847 -55.90 2.87 18.95
N ALA A 848 -55.96 4.17 18.65
CA ALA A 848 -54.86 5.08 18.89
C ALA A 848 -55.41 6.37 19.52
N SER A 849 -55.51 6.36 20.85
CA SER A 849 -55.58 7.59 21.65
C SER A 849 -54.97 7.35 23.03
N TYR A 850 -53.68 7.64 23.16
CA TYR A 850 -53.03 8.26 24.34
C TYR A 850 -51.55 8.52 23.95
N SER A 851 -50.87 9.61 24.32
CA SER A 851 -50.77 10.16 25.67
C SER A 851 -50.25 11.60 25.68
N SER A 852 -51.06 12.55 26.15
CA SER A 852 -50.53 13.65 26.96
C SER A 852 -51.42 13.82 28.18
N LYS A 853 -50.79 13.90 29.35
CA LYS A 853 -51.44 14.13 30.64
C LYS A 853 -52.02 15.55 30.63
N THR A 854 -53.32 15.72 30.41
CA THR A 854 -54.19 16.68 31.14
C THR A 854 -55.59 16.75 30.52
N CYS A 855 -56.56 17.03 31.41
CA CYS A 855 -57.91 17.54 31.16
C CYS A 855 -59.07 16.53 31.03
N VAL A 856 -60.14 16.94 31.70
CA VAL A 856 -61.35 16.22 32.13
C VAL A 856 -62.49 16.59 31.18
N GLY A 857 -63.20 15.60 30.64
CA GLY A 857 -64.46 15.77 29.91
C GLY A 857 -64.81 14.50 29.11
N PRO A 858 -66.08 14.05 29.06
CA PRO A 858 -66.44 12.86 28.31
C PRO A 858 -66.59 13.23 26.83
N LEU A 859 -65.53 13.00 26.03
CA LEU A 859 -65.59 13.11 24.57
C LEU A 859 -65.65 11.71 23.95
N ILE A 860 -66.63 11.54 23.05
CA ILE A 860 -67.01 10.30 22.37
C ILE A 860 -65.79 9.67 21.66
N LEU A 861 -65.38 8.48 22.10
CA LEU A 861 -64.39 7.64 21.42
C LEU A 861 -64.94 7.22 20.03
N ARG A 862 -64.54 7.93 18.98
CA ARG A 862 -64.73 7.44 17.60
C ARG A 862 -63.66 6.39 17.32
N SER A 863 -64.08 5.14 17.09
CA SER A 863 -63.15 4.11 16.60
C SER A 863 -63.03 4.29 15.08
N ARG A 864 -61.80 4.33 14.58
CA ARG A 864 -61.50 4.85 13.23
C ARG A 864 -61.72 3.82 12.12
N ALA A 865 -61.19 2.61 12.22
CA ALA A 865 -61.53 1.52 11.30
C ALA A 865 -62.61 0.61 11.91
N ARG A 866 -63.74 0.41 11.21
CA ARG A 866 -64.83 -0.47 11.64
C ARG A 866 -65.28 -1.38 10.49
N PRO A 867 -65.49 -2.69 10.73
CA PRO A 867 -66.13 -3.55 9.74
C PRO A 867 -67.53 -3.01 9.43
N ALA A 868 -67.80 -2.70 8.17
CA ALA A 868 -69.06 -2.13 7.70
C ALA A 868 -69.25 -2.47 6.22
N PRO A 869 -70.48 -2.75 5.77
CA PRO A 869 -70.72 -3.08 4.38
C PRO A 869 -70.44 -1.85 3.52
N VAL A 870 -69.45 -1.92 2.63
CA VAL A 870 -69.04 -0.83 1.73
C VAL A 870 -69.06 -1.24 0.26
N LYS A 871 -69.34 -2.51 -0.05
CA LYS A 871 -69.36 -3.01 -1.43
C LYS A 871 -70.27 -2.20 -2.36
N PHE A 872 -71.34 -1.58 -1.85
CA PHE A 872 -72.23 -0.73 -2.63
C PHE A 872 -71.60 0.61 -3.06
N MET A 873 -70.45 0.99 -2.49
CA MET A 873 -69.67 2.18 -2.88
C MET A 873 -68.70 1.87 -4.03
N PHE A 874 -68.55 0.60 -4.43
CA PHE A 874 -67.64 0.15 -5.45
C PHE A 874 -68.37 -0.55 -6.61
N GLN A 875 -67.82 -0.41 -7.83
CA GLN A 875 -68.23 -1.08 -9.05
C GLN A 875 -67.05 -1.84 -9.65
N GLN A 876 -67.28 -3.00 -10.27
CA GLN A 876 -66.21 -3.73 -10.96
C GLN A 876 -65.97 -3.12 -12.35
N ARG A 877 -64.71 -2.82 -12.66
CA ARG A 877 -64.26 -2.37 -13.98
C ARG A 877 -63.11 -3.26 -14.46
N GLY A 878 -63.09 -3.56 -15.75
CA GLY A 878 -61.96 -4.19 -16.41
C GLY A 878 -60.91 -3.14 -16.77
N TYR A 879 -59.64 -3.45 -16.50
CA TYR A 879 -58.50 -2.61 -16.80
C TYR A 879 -57.52 -3.40 -17.67
N VAL A 880 -57.07 -2.77 -18.75
CA VAL A 880 -56.04 -3.31 -19.62
C VAL A 880 -54.95 -2.28 -19.82
N LYS A 881 -53.72 -2.61 -19.46
CA LYS A 881 -52.55 -1.79 -19.71
C LYS A 881 -51.82 -2.30 -20.95
N VAL A 882 -51.62 -1.44 -21.92
CA VAL A 882 -50.98 -1.78 -23.20
C VAL A 882 -49.83 -0.82 -23.45
N CYS A 883 -48.71 -1.36 -23.94
CA CYS A 883 -47.65 -0.59 -24.56
C CYS A 883 -47.94 -0.54 -26.05
N VAL A 884 -47.99 0.66 -26.64
CA VAL A 884 -48.23 0.83 -28.08
C VAL A 884 -47.23 1.84 -28.62
N GLY A 885 -46.74 1.61 -29.84
CA GLY A 885 -45.97 2.60 -30.61
C GLY A 885 -46.86 3.72 -31.15
N ASP A 886 -46.51 4.25 -32.32
CA ASP A 886 -47.23 5.39 -32.94
C ASP A 886 -48.63 5.02 -33.49
N ASP A 887 -48.99 3.72 -33.52
CA ASP A 887 -50.24 3.20 -34.12
C ASP A 887 -51.45 3.15 -33.15
N MET A 888 -51.45 3.97 -32.10
CA MET A 888 -52.48 3.94 -31.04
C MET A 888 -53.91 4.16 -31.57
N GLU A 889 -54.10 5.08 -32.51
CA GLU A 889 -55.43 5.38 -33.07
C GLU A 889 -56.05 4.16 -33.77
N VAL A 890 -55.22 3.32 -34.41
CA VAL A 890 -55.67 2.10 -35.09
C VAL A 890 -56.11 1.04 -34.08
N LEU A 891 -55.35 0.88 -32.98
CA LEU A 891 -55.74 -0.04 -31.90
C LEU A 891 -57.04 0.42 -31.23
N LEU A 892 -57.19 1.72 -30.97
CA LEU A 892 -58.41 2.26 -30.38
C LEU A 892 -59.62 2.03 -31.29
N ASP A 893 -59.51 2.27 -32.60
CA ASP A 893 -60.59 2.05 -33.55
C ASP A 893 -61.04 0.56 -33.58
N GLN A 894 -60.08 -0.37 -33.54
CA GLN A 894 -60.40 -1.80 -33.46
C GLN A 894 -61.07 -2.20 -32.13
N VAL A 895 -60.59 -1.66 -31.01
CA VAL A 895 -61.17 -1.91 -29.68
C VAL A 895 -62.59 -1.35 -29.59
N MET A 896 -62.83 -0.15 -30.12
CA MET A 896 -64.14 0.51 -30.12
C MET A 896 -65.15 -0.22 -31.01
N ASN A 897 -64.72 -0.72 -32.18
CA ASN A 897 -65.53 -1.56 -33.05
C ASN A 897 -65.99 -2.86 -32.36
N VAL A 898 -65.10 -3.52 -31.62
CA VAL A 898 -65.43 -4.76 -30.91
C VAL A 898 -66.32 -4.51 -29.68
N CYS A 899 -66.21 -3.34 -29.05
CA CYS A 899 -67.06 -2.95 -27.93
C CYS A 899 -68.44 -2.40 -28.36
N SER A 900 -68.70 -2.28 -29.68
CA SER A 900 -69.94 -1.72 -30.23
C SER A 900 -70.24 -0.29 -29.74
N ILE A 901 -69.21 0.56 -29.68
CA ILE A 901 -69.31 1.94 -29.22
C ILE A 901 -69.28 2.89 -30.42
N ASP A 902 -70.28 3.77 -30.54
CA ASP A 902 -70.42 4.72 -31.65
C ASP A 902 -69.44 5.90 -31.51
N PHE A 903 -68.66 6.20 -32.55
CA PHE A 903 -67.59 7.22 -32.52
C PHE A 903 -68.14 8.63 -32.23
N ALA A 904 -69.39 8.91 -32.61
CA ALA A 904 -70.06 10.18 -32.36
C ALA A 904 -70.47 10.37 -30.89
N ALA A 905 -70.74 9.29 -30.14
CA ALA A 905 -71.11 9.35 -28.72
C ALA A 905 -69.90 9.55 -27.79
N TRP A 906 -68.68 9.28 -28.28
CA TRP A 906 -67.43 9.34 -27.50
C TRP A 906 -66.93 10.78 -27.28
N ASN A 907 -67.19 11.70 -28.21
CA ASN A 907 -66.72 13.10 -28.14
C ASN A 907 -67.62 14.04 -27.33
N GLU A 908 -68.89 13.68 -27.11
CA GLU A 908 -69.79 14.41 -26.22
C GLU A 908 -69.77 13.71 -24.87
N GLY A 909 -69.01 14.25 -23.91
CA GLY A 909 -68.71 13.70 -22.58
C GLY A 909 -69.94 13.33 -21.72
N SER A 910 -70.66 12.31 -22.18
CA SER A 910 -71.81 11.70 -21.54
C SER A 910 -71.32 10.43 -20.87
N SER A 911 -71.19 10.49 -19.54
CA SER A 911 -70.84 9.38 -18.66
C SER A 911 -71.98 8.36 -18.57
N GLY A 912 -72.35 7.76 -19.70
CA GLY A 912 -73.40 6.74 -19.81
C GLY A 912 -72.82 5.34 -19.90
N GLN A 913 -72.75 4.64 -18.76
CA GLN A 913 -72.70 3.18 -18.48
C GLN A 913 -72.03 2.14 -19.44
N ARG A 914 -71.46 2.49 -20.60
CA ARG A 914 -70.74 1.60 -21.54
C ARG A 914 -69.69 2.36 -22.37
N GLY A 915 -68.84 3.16 -21.73
CA GLY A 915 -67.72 3.84 -22.40
C GLY A 915 -66.37 3.18 -22.08
N VAL A 916 -65.47 3.11 -23.07
CA VAL A 916 -64.06 2.78 -22.86
C VAL A 916 -63.30 4.07 -22.54
N GLU A 917 -62.76 4.19 -21.33
CA GLU A 917 -61.92 5.33 -20.93
C GLU A 917 -60.45 5.01 -21.24
N VAL A 918 -59.73 5.98 -21.82
CA VAL A 918 -58.32 5.84 -22.20
C VAL A 918 -57.49 6.87 -21.42
N SER A 919 -56.58 6.39 -20.58
CA SER A 919 -55.68 7.27 -19.82
C SER A 919 -54.23 7.02 -20.21
N ARG A 920 -53.56 8.05 -20.74
CA ARG A 920 -52.13 7.99 -21.11
C ARG A 920 -51.27 8.09 -19.86
N HIS A 921 -50.38 7.12 -19.69
CA HIS A 921 -49.49 7.01 -18.54
C HIS A 921 -48.02 6.98 -18.99
N ARG A 922 -47.16 7.27 -18.00
CA ARG A 922 -45.68 7.36 -18.04
C ARG A 922 -45.00 6.56 -19.16
N ARG A 923 -43.96 7.17 -19.75
CA ARG A 923 -43.06 6.56 -20.71
C ARG A 923 -42.17 5.50 -20.04
N VAL A 924 -42.11 4.28 -20.60
CA VAL A 924 -41.31 3.17 -20.09
C VAL A 924 -40.29 2.74 -21.15
N PRO A 925 -39.01 2.53 -20.80
CA PRO A 925 -38.04 1.96 -21.72
C PRO A 925 -38.27 0.44 -21.87
N LEU A 926 -38.59 0.00 -23.08
CA LEU A 926 -38.53 -1.40 -23.51
C LEU A 926 -37.43 -1.48 -24.56
N ASP A 927 -36.56 -2.49 -24.45
CA ASP A 927 -35.32 -2.70 -25.22
C ASP A 927 -35.10 -1.71 -26.39
N VAL A 928 -34.25 -0.70 -26.14
CA VAL A 928 -33.74 0.31 -27.08
C VAL A 928 -34.66 1.50 -27.38
N PHE A 929 -35.96 1.49 -27.06
CA PHE A 929 -36.89 2.61 -27.33
C PHE A 929 -37.78 2.99 -26.14
N ILE A 930 -38.20 4.26 -26.08
CA ILE A 930 -39.11 4.80 -25.06
C ILE A 930 -40.53 4.76 -25.64
N HIS A 931 -41.43 3.98 -25.04
CA HIS A 931 -42.81 3.86 -25.51
C HIS A 931 -43.81 4.43 -24.50
N ASP A 932 -44.95 4.90 -25.00
CA ASP A 932 -46.05 5.38 -24.18
C ASP A 932 -46.92 4.19 -23.71
N THR A 933 -47.33 4.23 -22.45
CA THR A 933 -48.24 3.21 -21.91
C THR A 933 -49.65 3.77 -21.82
N PHE A 934 -50.63 2.98 -22.22
CA PHE A 934 -52.04 3.36 -22.20
C PHE A 934 -52.82 2.40 -21.31
N GLN A 935 -53.74 2.94 -20.54
CA GLN A 935 -54.69 2.17 -19.75
C GLN A 935 -56.08 2.31 -20.36
N LEU A 936 -56.65 1.18 -20.74
CA LEU A 936 -58.02 1.04 -21.24
C LEU A 936 -58.89 0.55 -20.09
N VAL A 937 -59.97 1.26 -19.82
CA VAL A 937 -60.97 0.86 -18.83
C VAL A 937 -62.23 0.43 -19.57
N CYS A 938 -62.73 -0.78 -19.31
CA CYS A 938 -63.93 -1.31 -19.96
C CYS A 938 -64.85 -2.00 -18.95
N PRO A 939 -66.11 -2.29 -19.31
CA PRO A 939 -66.97 -3.18 -18.52
C PRO A 939 -66.30 -4.56 -18.33
N PRO A 940 -66.48 -5.22 -17.17
CA PRO A 940 -65.82 -6.50 -16.87
C PRO A 940 -66.20 -7.62 -17.85
N ASP A 941 -67.42 -7.58 -18.40
CA ASP A 941 -67.90 -8.56 -19.38
C ASP A 941 -67.19 -8.46 -20.74
N ASP A 942 -66.70 -7.26 -21.10
CA ASP A 942 -66.04 -7.00 -22.39
C ASP A 942 -64.52 -7.17 -22.31
N LEU A 943 -63.94 -7.30 -21.11
CA LEU A 943 -62.49 -7.41 -20.88
C LEU A 943 -61.83 -8.51 -21.73
N ARG A 944 -62.48 -9.68 -21.84
CA ARG A 944 -61.97 -10.80 -22.66
C ARG A 944 -61.94 -10.47 -24.15
N ARG A 945 -62.92 -9.70 -24.63
CA ARG A 945 -63.00 -9.30 -26.05
C ARG A 945 -61.95 -8.25 -26.36
N VAL A 946 -61.80 -7.25 -25.49
CA VAL A 946 -60.75 -6.23 -25.59
C VAL A 946 -59.37 -6.86 -25.56
N MET A 947 -59.12 -7.82 -24.66
CA MET A 947 -57.85 -8.53 -24.59
C MET A 947 -57.53 -9.29 -25.88
N LYS A 948 -58.53 -9.97 -26.45
CA LYS A 948 -58.36 -10.71 -27.70
C LYS A 948 -57.95 -9.77 -28.84
N VAL A 949 -58.59 -8.60 -28.96
CA VAL A 949 -58.23 -7.59 -29.97
C VAL A 949 -56.80 -7.10 -29.81
N ILE A 950 -56.37 -6.81 -28.58
CA ILE A 950 -55.01 -6.33 -28.32
C ILE A 950 -53.97 -7.40 -28.65
N VAL A 951 -54.27 -8.67 -28.35
CA VAL A 951 -53.39 -9.80 -28.68
C VAL A 951 -53.34 -10.03 -30.20
N ASP A 952 -54.48 -9.98 -30.88
CA ASP A 952 -54.56 -10.10 -32.33
C ASP A 952 -53.79 -8.94 -33.01
N PHE A 953 -53.87 -7.72 -32.46
CA PHE A 953 -53.11 -6.56 -32.93
C PHE A 953 -51.61 -6.66 -32.61
N ALA A 954 -51.24 -7.18 -31.43
CA ALA A 954 -49.85 -7.45 -31.06
C ALA A 954 -49.17 -8.47 -31.99
N SER A 955 -49.94 -9.39 -32.58
CA SER A 955 -49.41 -10.34 -33.57
C SER A 955 -49.05 -9.69 -34.91
N THR A 956 -49.62 -8.51 -35.21
CA THR A 956 -49.41 -7.77 -36.46
C THR A 956 -48.50 -6.55 -36.30
N SER A 957 -48.41 -5.96 -35.10
CA SER A 957 -47.48 -4.87 -34.77
C SER A 957 -46.48 -5.31 -33.69
N PRO A 958 -45.16 -5.37 -33.99
CA PRO A 958 -44.13 -5.80 -33.04
C PRO A 958 -43.91 -4.83 -31.86
N LEU A 959 -44.52 -3.64 -31.91
CA LEU A 959 -44.41 -2.60 -30.89
C LEU A 959 -45.63 -2.53 -29.94
N CYS A 960 -46.63 -3.40 -30.14
CA CYS A 960 -47.80 -3.48 -29.29
C CYS A 960 -47.70 -4.68 -28.35
N GLU A 961 -47.70 -4.46 -27.03
CA GLU A 961 -47.68 -5.54 -26.03
C GLU A 961 -48.70 -5.26 -24.92
N ALA A 962 -49.54 -6.24 -24.59
CA ALA A 962 -50.39 -6.19 -23.42
C ALA A 962 -49.55 -6.41 -22.16
N LEU A 963 -49.42 -5.37 -21.33
CA LEU A 963 -48.58 -5.38 -20.13
C LEU A 963 -49.31 -5.96 -18.91
N ALA A 964 -50.62 -5.68 -18.78
CA ALA A 964 -51.43 -6.18 -17.67
C ALA A 964 -52.92 -6.19 -18.05
N SER A 965 -53.67 -7.13 -17.48
CA SER A 965 -55.12 -7.19 -17.60
C SER A 965 -55.76 -7.66 -16.31
N GLU A 966 -56.74 -6.93 -15.80
CA GLU A 966 -57.36 -7.25 -14.51
C GLU A 966 -58.76 -6.67 -14.36
N VAL A 967 -59.61 -7.32 -13.57
CA VAL A 967 -60.89 -6.77 -13.11
C VAL A 967 -60.68 -6.24 -11.70
N ASN A 968 -60.88 -4.94 -11.49
CA ASN A 968 -60.66 -4.30 -10.20
C ASN A 968 -61.94 -3.63 -9.70
N TRP A 969 -62.05 -3.50 -8.38
CA TRP A 969 -63.07 -2.65 -7.75
C TRP A 969 -62.66 -1.18 -7.86
N ALA A 970 -63.54 -0.36 -8.41
CA ALA A 970 -63.39 1.09 -8.55
C ALA A 970 -64.52 1.79 -7.78
N PRO A 971 -64.27 2.95 -7.15
CA PRO A 971 -65.34 3.70 -6.49
C PRO A 971 -66.41 4.16 -7.50
N LEU A 972 -67.66 4.26 -7.04
CA LEU A 972 -68.78 4.84 -7.83
C LEU A 972 -68.67 6.36 -7.92
N GLU A 973 -68.33 7.02 -6.81
CA GLU A 973 -68.00 8.44 -6.71
C GLU A 973 -66.68 8.57 -5.94
N PRO A 974 -65.57 8.93 -6.59
CA PRO A 974 -64.30 9.12 -5.90
C PRO A 974 -64.37 10.36 -5.00
N GLN A 975 -63.92 10.24 -3.74
CA GLN A 975 -63.82 11.38 -2.84
C GLN A 975 -62.50 12.14 -3.07
N GLU A 976 -62.57 13.45 -3.33
CA GLU A 976 -61.40 14.34 -3.38
C GLU A 976 -60.70 14.37 -2.01
N ALA A 977 -59.37 14.37 -2.02
CA ALA A 977 -58.53 14.35 -0.82
C ALA A 977 -58.58 15.68 -0.04
N GLY A 978 -59.68 15.94 0.67
CA GLY A 978 -59.82 17.04 1.65
C GLY A 978 -59.32 16.67 3.05
N VAL A 979 -58.46 15.66 3.18
CA VAL A 979 -58.02 15.02 4.43
C VAL A 979 -56.66 15.58 4.86
N ASP A 980 -56.44 15.73 6.17
CA ASP A 980 -55.18 16.24 6.72
C ASP A 980 -53.99 15.34 6.33
N THR A 981 -52.83 15.92 6.01
CA THR A 981 -51.63 15.20 5.54
C THR A 981 -51.20 14.08 6.48
N GLU A 982 -51.40 14.26 7.79
CA GLU A 982 -51.08 13.24 8.80
C GLU A 982 -52.09 12.07 8.80
N GLU A 983 -53.35 12.34 8.47
CA GLU A 983 -54.41 11.34 8.34
C GLU A 983 -54.24 10.49 7.08
N MET A 984 -53.80 11.11 5.98
CA MET A 984 -53.46 10.40 4.74
C MET A 984 -52.30 9.42 4.98
N ASN A 985 -51.20 9.86 5.61
CA ASN A 985 -50.06 8.99 5.94
C ASN A 985 -50.44 7.80 6.85
N ARG A 986 -51.46 7.96 7.72
CA ARG A 986 -51.93 6.89 8.61
C ARG A 986 -52.87 5.92 7.91
N LEU A 987 -53.67 6.40 6.97
CA LEU A 987 -54.46 5.54 6.11
C LEU A 987 -53.54 4.73 5.18
N GLU A 988 -52.54 5.38 4.59
CA GLU A 988 -51.51 4.73 3.77
C GLU A 988 -50.77 3.65 4.56
N SER A 989 -50.36 3.91 5.82
CA SER A 989 -49.71 2.87 6.63
C SER A 989 -50.64 1.71 7.03
N LEU A 990 -51.96 1.94 7.15
CA LEU A 990 -52.94 0.85 7.31
C LEU A 990 -53.07 0.03 6.02
N ILE A 991 -53.16 0.69 4.87
CA ILE A 991 -53.24 0.03 3.55
C ILE A 991 -51.98 -0.81 3.33
N GLU A 992 -50.81 -0.23 3.55
CA GLU A 992 -49.51 -0.91 3.44
C GLU A 992 -49.44 -2.11 4.39
N ALA A 993 -49.88 -1.97 5.64
CA ALA A 993 -49.91 -3.08 6.59
C ALA A 993 -50.89 -4.20 6.20
N LEU A 994 -51.99 -3.88 5.52
CA LEU A 994 -52.93 -4.85 4.98
C LEU A 994 -52.32 -5.55 3.75
N GLU A 995 -51.71 -4.81 2.82
CA GLU A 995 -51.07 -5.35 1.62
C GLU A 995 -49.79 -6.16 1.91
N GLU A 996 -49.11 -5.86 3.03
CA GLU A 996 -47.99 -6.64 3.55
C GLU A 996 -48.41 -8.01 4.09
N ASN A 997 -49.70 -8.22 4.37
CA ASN A 997 -50.19 -9.50 4.80
C ASN A 997 -50.14 -10.48 3.62
N VAL A 998 -49.48 -11.61 3.86
CA VAL A 998 -49.37 -12.69 2.89
C VAL A 998 -50.75 -13.00 2.32
N ASP A 999 -51.79 -13.24 3.13
CA ASP A 999 -53.13 -13.68 2.67
C ASP A 999 -53.99 -12.61 1.95
N VAL A 1000 -53.56 -11.34 1.91
CA VAL A 1000 -54.25 -10.25 1.22
C VAL A 1000 -53.78 -10.16 -0.23
N GLU A 1001 -54.72 -10.15 -1.17
CA GLU A 1001 -54.47 -10.02 -2.60
C GLU A 1001 -54.40 -8.54 -2.97
N ARG A 1002 -55.42 -7.75 -2.58
CA ARG A 1002 -55.55 -6.32 -2.87
C ARG A 1002 -56.37 -5.57 -1.82
N VAL A 1003 -56.10 -4.27 -1.70
CA VAL A 1003 -56.89 -3.33 -0.90
C VAL A 1003 -57.42 -2.23 -1.84
N TYR A 1004 -58.72 -1.95 -1.79
CA TYR A 1004 -59.37 -0.90 -2.56
C TYR A 1004 -59.94 0.15 -1.61
N THR A 1005 -59.88 1.43 -2.00
CA THR A 1005 -60.41 2.54 -1.20
C THR A 1005 -61.27 3.47 -2.04
N THR A 1006 -62.10 4.27 -1.38
CA THR A 1006 -63.02 5.24 -2.00
C THR A 1006 -62.42 6.63 -2.25
N LEU A 1007 -61.18 6.87 -1.80
CA LEU A 1007 -60.45 8.11 -2.08
C LEU A 1007 -59.94 8.12 -3.52
N GLU A 1008 -59.83 9.31 -4.11
CA GLU A 1008 -59.22 9.46 -5.43
C GLU A 1008 -57.85 8.78 -5.46
N PRO A 1009 -57.62 7.85 -6.40
CA PRO A 1009 -56.37 7.14 -6.46
C PRO A 1009 -55.32 8.04 -7.11
N ASN A 1010 -54.61 8.83 -6.30
CA ASN A 1010 -53.26 9.25 -6.69
C ASN A 1010 -52.28 8.05 -6.74
N HIS A 1011 -52.73 6.84 -6.36
CA HIS A 1011 -51.89 5.67 -6.16
C HIS A 1011 -52.28 4.38 -6.91
N LEU A 1012 -53.22 4.38 -7.87
CA LEU A 1012 -53.40 3.20 -8.72
C LEU A 1012 -52.49 3.28 -9.96
N ILE A 1013 -51.43 2.46 -9.92
CA ILE A 1013 -50.45 2.14 -10.96
C ILE A 1013 -49.31 3.17 -11.18
N ALA A 1014 -48.83 3.78 -10.09
CA ALA A 1014 -47.48 4.31 -10.02
C ALA A 1014 -46.72 3.59 -8.91
N ASP A 1015 -46.39 2.31 -9.16
CA ASP A 1015 -45.16 1.64 -8.70
C ASP A 1015 -45.18 0.16 -9.14
N ILE A 1016 -44.72 -0.05 -10.37
CA ILE A 1016 -43.89 -1.21 -10.69
C ILE A 1016 -42.64 -0.58 -11.32
N SER A 1017 -41.73 -0.16 -10.45
CA SER A 1017 -40.34 0.15 -10.79
C SER A 1017 -39.45 -1.01 -10.39
#